data_AF-A0A958AQ08-F1
#
_entry.id   AF-A0A958AQ08-F1
#
_cell.length_a   1.000
_cell.length_b   1.000
_cell.length_c   1.000
_cell.angle_alpha   90.00
_cell.angle_beta   90.00
_cell.angle_gamma   90.00
#
_symmetry.space_group_name_H-M   'P 1'
#
loop_
_entity.id
_entity.type
_entity.pdbx_description
1 polymer ?
#
loop_
_entity_poly.entity_id
_entity_poly.type
_entity_poly.pdbx_seq_one_letter_code
_entity_poly.pdbx_strand_id
1 'polypeptide(L)'
;MQIYQHTRGTRFILILLLSFALWLLVACGGNSATESPPAEDAPIATEPAATEAEATEATTETAADEESSAEAAAENVPAATVAQVVALLNLRTLEMPDGATAMGQSEAGSVNLQVAQSVTDVVDFYRSLLSDQGWQEAEDGYVDAAAATLYFTKDDFAASLSASDMGDGSSTVSLMHHGNISPSTLPQTADAETSFAAPNMFMYFSPTSVTDVARFVRTELANQGWHEYTRPNTATADDPNSQTRSFIQNGLELTAFISTAPAQDNKTAVQYTVLLLPLDMPVEPEADAVELDKSPIYLHYQTPASLDAVAEFYRQEMVALGWEEVTEAAVETPEQVSLTFANTDEEMALQLLLTADDNQTVVTLGAGLAAPMAEGEDDAESDSLEAETDSSDTSSLETETLSTGDIPAAPLPDDATTVKFDPDGGELTFTTTTDLAGLAEFYRQEMAALGWEEDTFFAMESESFTSLDFTQGDETVSFSAFDMVGDIEATLDLSNAPSLTGISAEGASEDAGVTTEPSADAPTFTINDWPTPPAATEVNVAGELLSYKVAMPLADLAEFYRPTFEMMDLGTSCLDDAADYTSLSCSSGNGDVMLNFFAFEGFEDTEVEIDFTNYNYPVESSSSGSDSGELTAELNDGFPLPSDNTGYFSEGTEFSRNLVVTSPSDTTTLLEFYQAELSALGWQEEDSSVDGDTTTVTFSGPDGNLTLTLTPSGGETEIGLASKNPTAAEEAGVLPPAEQARLFLINFSEEELTVTVNDQEFDLAVGAGMDSPDTAPNLDLPPGSYTVSFTVGGQSLSDSVEVGPNEAWGLMLDAEGVLPLQVY
;
A
#
# COMPACT_ATOMS: atom_id res chain seq x y z
N MET A 1 -3.21 -21.05 14.03
CA MET A 1 -1.77 -21.38 13.85
C MET A 1 -1.29 -20.89 12.47
N GLN A 2 -2.04 -19.97 11.84
CA GLN A 2 -1.83 -19.40 10.50
C GLN A 2 -0.88 -18.20 10.36
N ILE A 3 -0.73 -17.35 11.40
CA ILE A 3 -0.04 -16.06 11.26
C ILE A 3 1.47 -16.23 10.99
N TYR A 4 2.03 -17.42 11.24
CA TYR A 4 3.48 -17.68 11.23
C TYR A 4 4.13 -17.82 9.84
N GLN A 5 3.38 -17.87 8.73
CA GLN A 5 3.98 -18.04 7.39
C GLN A 5 4.02 -16.74 6.56
N HIS A 6 3.25 -15.69 6.92
CA HIS A 6 3.21 -14.46 6.12
C HIS A 6 4.41 -13.53 6.37
N THR A 7 5.07 -13.62 7.53
CA THR A 7 6.22 -12.78 7.93
C THR A 7 7.56 -13.18 7.29
N ARG A 8 7.63 -14.30 6.57
CA ARG A 8 8.87 -14.74 5.88
C ARG A 8 9.19 -13.92 4.63
N GLY A 9 8.19 -13.34 3.95
CA GLY A 9 8.41 -12.46 2.79
C GLY A 9 9.01 -11.11 3.19
N THR A 10 8.56 -10.55 4.30
CA THR A 10 8.97 -9.21 4.78
C THR A 10 10.28 -9.23 5.57
N ARG A 11 10.66 -10.37 6.19
CA ARG A 11 11.90 -10.52 6.98
C ARG A 11 13.14 -10.93 6.19
N PHE A 12 13.03 -11.37 4.93
CA PHE A 12 14.21 -11.55 4.06
C PHE A 12 14.94 -10.22 3.79
N ILE A 13 14.19 -9.09 3.86
CA ILE A 13 14.70 -7.73 3.70
C ILE A 13 15.35 -7.20 5.00
N LEU A 14 14.90 -7.65 6.17
CA LEU A 14 15.46 -7.22 7.47
C LEU A 14 16.77 -7.95 7.85
N ILE A 15 16.97 -9.20 7.39
CA ILE A 15 18.21 -9.98 7.62
C ILE A 15 19.41 -9.41 6.83
N LEU A 16 19.17 -8.75 5.70
CA LEU A 16 20.20 -7.97 4.98
C LEU A 16 20.63 -6.72 5.75
N LEU A 17 19.73 -6.09 6.52
CA LEU A 17 20.02 -4.87 7.28
C LEU A 17 20.72 -5.14 8.64
N LEU A 18 20.42 -6.26 9.31
CA LEU A 18 21.06 -6.63 10.59
C LEU A 18 22.46 -7.25 10.44
N SER A 19 22.79 -7.80 9.26
CA SER A 19 24.12 -8.31 8.94
C SER A 19 25.19 -7.20 8.86
N PHE A 20 24.78 -5.95 8.61
CA PHE A 20 25.66 -4.78 8.55
C PHE A 20 26.01 -4.23 9.94
N ALA A 21 25.13 -4.37 10.94
CA ALA A 21 25.36 -3.91 12.31
C ALA A 21 26.32 -4.82 13.10
N LEU A 22 26.36 -6.13 12.79
CA LEU A 22 27.23 -7.09 13.50
C LEU A 22 28.70 -7.01 13.05
N TRP A 23 29.01 -6.36 11.92
CA TRP A 23 30.40 -6.15 11.47
C TRP A 23 31.10 -4.97 12.16
N LEU A 24 30.35 -4.04 12.74
CA LEU A 24 30.91 -2.87 13.45
C LEU A 24 31.43 -3.19 14.88
N LEU A 25 31.08 -4.34 15.47
CA LEU A 25 31.53 -4.72 16.82
C LEU A 25 32.81 -5.58 16.87
N VAL A 26 33.31 -6.08 15.73
CA VAL A 26 34.54 -6.91 15.69
C VAL A 26 35.81 -6.08 15.43
N ALA A 27 35.71 -4.80 15.04
CA ALA A 27 36.86 -3.95 14.75
C ALA A 27 37.52 -3.26 15.98
N CYS A 28 36.92 -3.39 17.18
CA CYS A 28 37.48 -2.81 18.41
C CYS A 28 37.80 -3.90 19.46
N GLY A 29 38.69 -4.84 19.13
CA GLY A 29 39.01 -5.92 20.05
C GLY A 29 40.29 -6.68 19.75
N GLY A 30 41.45 -6.04 19.76
CA GLY A 30 42.71 -6.81 19.83
C GLY A 30 43.99 -6.03 19.59
N ASN A 31 44.61 -5.51 20.65
CA ASN A 31 46.07 -5.46 20.67
C ASN A 31 46.61 -5.87 22.04
N SER A 32 47.35 -6.97 22.04
CA SER A 32 47.92 -7.62 23.23
C SER A 32 49.01 -6.75 23.85
N ALA A 33 48.83 -6.37 25.11
CA ALA A 33 49.88 -5.77 25.93
C ALA A 33 50.88 -6.84 26.39
N THR A 34 52.18 -6.59 26.19
CA THR A 34 53.28 -7.30 26.88
C THR A 34 53.98 -6.36 27.87
N GLU A 35 54.41 -6.94 28.99
CA GLU A 35 54.78 -6.36 30.29
C GLU A 35 55.96 -5.36 30.41
N SER A 36 55.76 -4.37 31.33
CA SER A 36 56.64 -3.85 32.43
C SER A 36 57.94 -3.05 32.14
N PRO A 37 58.53 -2.27 33.12
CA PRO A 37 58.09 -1.88 34.50
C PRO A 37 58.28 -0.35 34.82
N PRO A 38 58.03 0.13 36.08
CA PRO A 38 57.67 1.53 36.40
C PRO A 38 58.79 2.37 37.05
N ALA A 39 58.56 3.69 37.19
CA ALA A 39 59.14 4.50 38.27
C ALA A 39 58.36 5.80 38.55
N GLU A 40 58.07 6.02 39.84
CA GLU A 40 57.68 7.26 40.51
C GLU A 40 58.69 8.40 40.28
N ASP A 41 58.19 9.66 40.24
CA ASP A 41 58.50 10.73 41.21
C ASP A 41 58.23 12.12 40.61
N ALA A 42 57.35 12.89 41.25
CA ALA A 42 57.39 14.35 41.26
C ALA A 42 58.50 14.79 42.24
N PRO A 43 59.06 16.04 42.23
CA PRO A 43 58.28 17.25 42.57
C PRO A 43 58.76 18.64 42.06
N ILE A 44 57.80 19.59 42.07
CA ILE A 44 57.83 21.01 42.54
C ILE A 44 58.92 22.00 42.04
N ALA A 45 58.48 23.15 41.51
CA ALA A 45 58.98 24.52 41.83
C ALA A 45 58.07 25.60 41.16
N THR A 46 57.17 26.26 41.90
CA THR A 46 57.26 27.67 42.41
C THR A 46 57.42 28.79 41.35
N GLU A 47 56.35 29.59 41.25
CA GLU A 47 56.21 31.01 40.83
C GLU A 47 57.35 31.96 41.33
N PRO A 48 57.50 33.23 40.85
CA PRO A 48 56.42 34.24 40.82
C PRO A 48 56.46 35.41 39.78
N ALA A 49 55.34 36.15 39.79
CA ALA A 49 55.20 37.63 39.70
C ALA A 49 55.15 38.37 38.34
N ALA A 50 53.91 38.75 37.97
CA ALA A 50 53.34 40.12 37.80
C ALA A 50 54.13 41.23 37.07
N THR A 51 53.48 41.91 36.11
CA THR A 51 53.37 43.40 36.06
C THR A 51 52.22 43.86 35.12
N GLU A 52 51.35 44.75 35.64
CA GLU A 52 50.39 45.61 34.91
C GLU A 52 51.08 46.63 33.99
N ALA A 53 50.41 47.08 32.92
CA ALA A 53 50.51 48.47 32.45
C ALA A 53 49.32 48.86 31.56
N GLU A 54 48.87 50.10 31.78
CA GLU A 54 47.65 50.77 31.34
C GLU A 54 47.55 51.17 29.85
N ALA A 55 46.29 51.19 29.42
CA ALA A 55 45.58 52.10 28.52
C ALA A 55 46.27 53.34 27.90
N THR A 56 45.86 53.65 26.66
CA THR A 56 45.71 55.04 26.18
C THR A 56 44.62 55.14 25.10
N GLU A 57 43.63 56.01 25.33
CA GLU A 57 42.56 56.50 24.42
C GLU A 57 43.19 57.31 23.24
N ALA A 58 42.56 57.69 22.12
CA ALA A 58 41.17 58.04 21.81
C ALA A 58 40.96 58.24 20.27
N THR A 59 39.68 58.25 19.85
CA THR A 59 39.03 59.05 18.75
C THR A 59 39.25 58.63 17.28
N THR A 60 38.27 58.48 16.37
CA THR A 60 36.78 58.64 16.33
C THR A 60 36.23 58.02 15.02
N GLU A 61 34.95 57.58 15.02
CA GLU A 61 34.00 57.41 13.88
C GLU A 61 34.35 56.33 12.83
N THR A 62 33.48 55.36 12.52
CA THR A 62 32.05 55.48 12.18
C THR A 62 31.36 54.12 12.36
N ALA A 63 30.07 54.16 12.68
CA ALA A 63 29.14 53.03 12.75
C ALA A 63 29.22 52.07 11.55
N ALA A 64 29.39 50.77 11.84
CA ALA A 64 28.98 49.61 11.06
C ALA A 64 29.37 48.36 11.86
N ASP A 65 28.62 48.02 12.90
CA ASP A 65 28.73 46.74 13.62
C ASP A 65 27.41 46.49 14.38
N GLU A 66 26.30 46.46 13.63
CA GLU A 66 25.07 45.73 13.97
C GLU A 66 24.48 45.10 12.69
N GLU A 67 25.34 44.72 11.74
CA GLU A 67 25.02 43.91 10.56
C GLU A 67 26.17 42.91 10.35
N SER A 68 26.29 41.94 11.25
CA SER A 68 27.09 40.73 11.03
C SER A 68 26.56 39.57 11.88
N SER A 69 25.23 39.50 11.98
CA SER A 69 24.47 38.37 12.51
C SER A 69 23.15 38.24 11.74
N ALA A 70 23.23 38.38 10.41
CA ALA A 70 22.14 38.20 9.45
C ALA A 70 22.74 38.05 8.04
N GLU A 71 23.32 36.89 7.73
CA GLU A 71 23.65 36.37 6.38
C GLU A 71 24.46 35.08 6.62
N ALA A 72 24.03 33.87 6.27
CA ALA A 72 23.24 33.46 5.13
C ALA A 72 21.96 32.72 5.56
N ALA A 73 20.80 33.27 5.22
CA ALA A 73 19.70 32.40 4.83
C ALA A 73 20.20 31.67 3.57
N ALA A 74 20.27 30.35 3.60
CA ALA A 74 20.48 29.59 2.37
C ALA A 74 19.40 30.04 1.37
N GLU A 75 19.80 30.49 0.18
CA GLU A 75 18.83 30.75 -0.87
C GLU A 75 18.06 29.45 -1.09
N ASN A 76 16.73 29.50 -0.97
CA ASN A 76 15.88 28.33 -1.14
C ASN A 76 15.97 27.88 -2.60
N VAL A 77 16.77 26.84 -2.87
CA VAL A 77 16.94 26.28 -4.21
C VAL A 77 15.75 25.36 -4.48
N PRO A 78 14.94 25.60 -5.52
CA PRO A 78 13.82 24.72 -5.84
C PRO A 78 14.35 23.33 -6.27
N ALA A 79 13.65 22.29 -5.86
CA ALA A 79 13.87 20.92 -6.33
C ALA A 79 13.84 20.85 -7.86
N ALA A 80 14.69 20.00 -8.44
CA ALA A 80 14.76 19.80 -9.88
C ALA A 80 13.51 19.10 -10.41
N THR A 81 13.20 19.34 -11.69
CA THR A 81 12.19 18.55 -12.39
C THR A 81 12.75 17.19 -12.82
N VAL A 82 11.87 16.21 -13.09
CA VAL A 82 12.29 14.90 -13.63
C VAL A 82 13.05 15.07 -14.93
N ALA A 83 12.59 15.96 -15.81
CA ALA A 83 13.26 16.27 -17.07
C ALA A 83 14.70 16.82 -16.88
N GLN A 84 14.92 17.67 -15.87
CA GLN A 84 16.26 18.20 -15.56
C GLN A 84 17.20 17.10 -15.06
N VAL A 85 16.70 16.18 -14.24
CA VAL A 85 17.44 15.02 -13.75
C VAL A 85 17.80 14.08 -14.90
N VAL A 86 16.81 13.73 -15.72
CA VAL A 86 16.96 12.88 -16.92
C VAL A 86 17.97 13.46 -17.91
N ALA A 87 17.96 14.79 -18.11
CA ALA A 87 18.89 15.46 -19.01
C ALA A 87 20.37 15.36 -18.56
N LEU A 88 20.62 15.18 -17.26
CA LEU A 88 21.97 15.03 -16.71
C LEU A 88 22.43 13.57 -16.66
N LEU A 89 21.54 12.67 -16.26
CA LEU A 89 21.80 11.24 -16.13
C LEU A 89 20.48 10.46 -16.10
N ASN A 90 20.08 9.91 -17.25
CA ASN A 90 18.90 9.04 -17.37
C ASN A 90 19.29 7.57 -17.13
N LEU A 91 18.86 6.99 -16.00
CA LEU A 91 19.23 5.63 -15.63
C LEU A 91 18.55 4.54 -16.50
N ARG A 92 17.44 4.85 -17.18
CA ARG A 92 16.80 3.93 -18.16
C ARG A 92 17.71 3.59 -19.35
N THR A 93 18.60 4.51 -19.69
CA THR A 93 19.45 4.44 -20.90
C THR A 93 20.94 4.39 -20.57
N LEU A 94 21.29 4.25 -19.29
CA LEU A 94 22.66 4.21 -18.85
C LEU A 94 23.36 2.95 -19.41
N GLU A 95 24.61 3.10 -19.84
CA GLU A 95 25.41 1.98 -20.31
C GLU A 95 25.59 0.95 -19.19
N MET A 96 25.21 -0.30 -19.45
CA MET A 96 25.28 -1.39 -18.50
C MET A 96 26.57 -2.21 -18.69
N PRO A 97 27.15 -2.79 -17.62
CA PRO A 97 28.27 -3.72 -17.73
C PRO A 97 27.90 -4.96 -18.56
N ASP A 98 28.91 -5.60 -19.15
CA ASP A 98 28.73 -6.85 -19.88
C ASP A 98 28.07 -7.94 -19.00
N GLY A 99 26.97 -8.51 -19.49
CA GLY A 99 26.23 -9.54 -18.75
C GLY A 99 25.41 -9.02 -17.58
N ALA A 100 25.07 -7.72 -17.59
CA ALA A 100 24.07 -7.15 -16.69
C ALA A 100 22.64 -7.50 -17.15
N THR A 101 21.78 -7.79 -16.17
CA THR A 101 20.35 -8.01 -16.33
C THR A 101 19.62 -7.08 -15.37
N ALA A 102 18.61 -6.34 -15.84
CA ALA A 102 17.79 -5.51 -14.97
C ALA A 102 16.90 -6.38 -14.07
N MET A 103 16.84 -6.02 -12.78
CA MET A 103 15.97 -6.63 -11.78
C MET A 103 14.72 -5.75 -11.64
N GLY A 104 13.78 -5.94 -12.56
CA GLY A 104 12.58 -5.10 -12.70
C GLY A 104 12.72 -4.02 -13.78
N GLN A 105 11.70 -3.17 -13.89
CA GLN A 105 11.71 -2.06 -14.84
C GLN A 105 12.76 -1.02 -14.41
N SER A 106 13.54 -0.53 -15.38
CA SER A 106 14.46 0.58 -15.14
C SER A 106 13.68 1.89 -15.15
N GLU A 107 13.92 2.75 -14.16
CA GLU A 107 13.27 4.04 -14.02
C GLU A 107 14.23 5.17 -14.40
N ALA A 108 13.70 6.39 -14.55
CA ALA A 108 14.50 7.57 -14.86
C ALA A 108 15.57 7.84 -13.78
N GLY A 109 15.19 7.63 -12.51
CA GLY A 109 16.01 7.91 -11.33
C GLY A 109 16.50 6.69 -10.58
N SER A 110 16.13 5.48 -10.99
CA SER A 110 16.59 4.26 -10.32
C SER A 110 16.80 3.11 -11.31
N VAL A 111 17.83 2.30 -11.09
CA VAL A 111 18.00 1.02 -11.78
C VAL A 111 18.62 0.00 -10.85
N ASN A 112 18.04 -1.20 -10.83
CA ASN A 112 18.55 -2.34 -10.09
C ASN A 112 19.00 -3.41 -11.09
N LEU A 113 20.20 -3.94 -10.93
CA LEU A 113 20.82 -4.87 -11.86
C LEU A 113 21.40 -6.07 -11.12
N GLN A 114 21.37 -7.24 -11.76
CA GLN A 114 22.28 -8.34 -11.48
C GLN A 114 23.38 -8.33 -12.53
N VAL A 115 24.64 -8.38 -12.14
CA VAL A 115 25.78 -8.34 -13.05
C VAL A 115 26.67 -9.55 -12.79
N ALA A 116 27.00 -10.32 -13.85
CA ALA A 116 27.89 -11.47 -13.76
C ALA A 116 29.39 -11.09 -13.60
N GLN A 117 29.67 -10.14 -12.71
CA GLN A 117 30.98 -9.58 -12.41
C GLN A 117 31.13 -9.32 -10.91
N SER A 118 32.37 -9.23 -10.44
CA SER A 118 32.64 -8.94 -9.02
C SER A 118 32.31 -7.48 -8.67
N VAL A 119 32.07 -7.22 -7.38
CA VAL A 119 31.81 -5.87 -6.85
C VAL A 119 32.89 -4.88 -7.29
N THR A 120 34.17 -5.28 -7.27
CA THR A 120 35.28 -4.42 -7.68
C THR A 120 35.24 -4.09 -9.17
N ASP A 121 34.92 -5.06 -10.03
CA ASP A 121 34.86 -4.85 -11.49
C ASP A 121 33.70 -3.92 -11.86
N VAL A 122 32.53 -4.10 -11.23
CA VAL A 122 31.36 -3.23 -11.40
C VAL A 122 31.68 -1.80 -10.96
N VAL A 123 32.32 -1.63 -9.81
CA VAL A 123 32.73 -0.33 -9.29
C VAL A 123 33.69 0.37 -10.26
N ASP A 124 34.70 -0.34 -10.77
CA ASP A 124 35.66 0.23 -11.71
C ASP A 124 35.00 0.66 -13.02
N PHE A 125 34.02 -0.13 -13.52
CA PHE A 125 33.22 0.22 -14.68
C PHE A 125 32.45 1.52 -14.48
N TYR A 126 31.63 1.61 -13.43
CA TYR A 126 30.78 2.79 -13.20
C TYR A 126 31.57 4.04 -12.80
N ARG A 127 32.68 3.91 -12.06
CA ARG A 127 33.60 5.03 -11.82
C ARG A 127 34.12 5.63 -13.13
N SER A 128 34.54 4.77 -14.06
CA SER A 128 35.01 5.24 -15.38
C SER A 128 33.88 5.90 -16.16
N LEU A 129 32.73 5.23 -16.27
CA LEU A 129 31.57 5.70 -17.03
C LEU A 129 31.09 7.07 -16.53
N LEU A 130 30.85 7.21 -15.23
CA LEU A 130 30.34 8.43 -14.63
C LEU A 130 31.39 9.56 -14.67
N SER A 131 32.68 9.24 -14.48
CA SER A 131 33.76 10.24 -14.62
C SER A 131 33.89 10.77 -16.06
N ASP A 132 33.74 9.91 -17.07
CA ASP A 132 33.74 10.30 -18.48
C ASP A 132 32.52 11.19 -18.82
N GLN A 133 31.40 11.01 -18.10
CA GLN A 133 30.21 11.88 -18.17
C GLN A 133 30.31 13.15 -17.30
N GLY A 134 31.44 13.37 -16.63
CA GLY A 134 31.75 14.57 -15.84
C GLY A 134 31.25 14.55 -14.40
N TRP A 135 30.80 13.40 -13.90
CA TRP A 135 30.48 13.22 -12.48
C TRP A 135 31.74 13.03 -11.65
N GLN A 136 31.73 13.55 -10.43
CA GLN A 136 32.84 13.50 -9.49
C GLN A 136 32.46 12.62 -8.30
N GLU A 137 33.26 11.60 -8.02
CA GLU A 137 33.07 10.75 -6.84
C GLU A 137 33.32 11.57 -5.55
N ALA A 138 32.41 11.46 -4.58
CA ALA A 138 32.55 12.07 -3.26
C ALA A 138 33.44 11.23 -2.33
N GLU A 139 34.02 11.86 -1.30
CA GLU A 139 35.04 11.23 -0.45
C GLU A 139 34.49 10.11 0.48
N ASP A 140 33.17 10.11 0.75
CA ASP A 140 32.54 9.26 1.78
C ASP A 140 32.11 7.86 1.28
N GLY A 141 32.64 7.42 0.13
CA GLY A 141 32.37 6.10 -0.44
C GLY A 141 33.07 4.95 0.31
N TYR A 142 32.44 3.78 0.30
CA TYR A 142 32.97 2.51 0.78
C TYR A 142 33.11 1.51 -0.37
N VAL A 143 34.23 0.78 -0.42
CA VAL A 143 34.42 -0.33 -1.37
C VAL A 143 35.26 -1.41 -0.73
N ASP A 144 34.75 -2.64 -0.71
CA ASP A 144 35.54 -3.85 -0.51
C ASP A 144 35.13 -4.95 -1.52
N ALA A 145 35.53 -6.20 -1.24
CA ALA A 145 35.23 -7.32 -2.12
C ALA A 145 33.78 -7.83 -2.01
N ALA A 146 33.09 -7.56 -0.91
CA ALA A 146 31.74 -8.02 -0.61
C ALA A 146 30.67 -6.96 -0.85
N ALA A 147 31.00 -5.68 -0.71
CA ALA A 147 30.07 -4.58 -0.89
C ALA A 147 30.76 -3.26 -1.29
N ALA A 148 30.00 -2.40 -1.94
CA ALA A 148 30.38 -1.03 -2.24
C ALA A 148 29.19 -0.08 -2.09
N THR A 149 29.46 1.13 -1.62
CA THR A 149 28.55 2.28 -1.62
C THR A 149 29.34 3.50 -2.06
N LEU A 150 29.02 4.07 -3.22
CA LEU A 150 29.69 5.22 -3.79
C LEU A 150 28.69 6.33 -4.03
N TYR A 151 29.17 7.57 -3.96
CA TYR A 151 28.39 8.75 -4.25
C TYR A 151 29.08 9.57 -5.32
N PHE A 152 28.30 10.12 -6.23
CA PHE A 152 28.76 10.92 -7.34
C PHE A 152 28.01 12.24 -7.34
N THR A 153 28.72 13.33 -7.64
CA THR A 153 28.16 14.68 -7.69
C THR A 153 28.49 15.35 -9.02
N LYS A 154 27.58 16.18 -9.52
CA LYS A 154 27.77 16.99 -10.71
C LYS A 154 26.95 18.27 -10.56
N ASP A 155 27.65 19.40 -10.50
CA ASP A 155 27.06 20.66 -10.05
C ASP A 155 26.40 20.46 -8.67
N ASP A 156 25.12 20.77 -8.51
CA ASP A 156 24.38 20.53 -7.26
C ASP A 156 23.66 19.16 -7.23
N PHE A 157 23.80 18.34 -8.28
CA PHE A 157 23.13 17.05 -8.37
C PHE A 157 23.94 15.90 -7.77
N ALA A 158 23.24 14.94 -7.18
CA ALA A 158 23.83 13.75 -6.58
C ALA A 158 23.25 12.44 -7.17
N ALA A 159 24.11 11.43 -7.27
CA ALA A 159 23.75 10.05 -7.57
C ALA A 159 24.49 9.10 -6.63
N SER A 160 23.94 7.93 -6.37
CA SER A 160 24.58 6.88 -5.59
C SER A 160 24.65 5.57 -6.37
N LEU A 161 25.65 4.77 -6.03
CA LEU A 161 25.80 3.39 -6.46
C LEU A 161 25.99 2.52 -5.23
N SER A 162 25.21 1.45 -5.11
CA SER A 162 25.51 0.35 -4.20
C SER A 162 25.72 -0.93 -4.98
N ALA A 163 26.65 -1.77 -4.53
CA ALA A 163 26.86 -3.10 -5.09
C ALA A 163 27.12 -4.10 -3.97
N SER A 164 26.61 -5.32 -4.11
CA SER A 164 26.81 -6.40 -3.13
C SER A 164 27.12 -7.73 -3.83
N ASP A 165 28.09 -8.47 -3.31
CA ASP A 165 28.49 -9.79 -3.81
C ASP A 165 27.39 -10.82 -3.54
N MET A 166 27.06 -11.64 -4.54
CA MET A 166 26.11 -12.74 -4.42
C MET A 166 26.77 -14.08 -4.06
N GLY A 167 28.09 -14.12 -3.98
CA GLY A 167 28.86 -15.30 -3.55
C GLY A 167 29.08 -16.36 -4.64
N ASP A 168 28.55 -16.15 -5.84
CA ASP A 168 28.78 -16.96 -7.05
C ASP A 168 29.71 -16.26 -8.06
N GLY A 169 30.23 -15.08 -7.70
CA GLY A 169 31.04 -14.21 -8.56
C GLY A 169 30.22 -13.21 -9.36
N SER A 170 28.89 -13.18 -9.19
CA SER A 170 28.01 -12.09 -9.61
C SER A 170 27.77 -11.09 -8.47
N SER A 171 27.26 -9.91 -8.82
CA SER A 171 26.90 -8.86 -7.88
C SER A 171 25.52 -8.30 -8.18
N THR A 172 24.77 -7.91 -7.14
CA THR A 172 23.65 -6.99 -7.30
C THR A 172 24.16 -5.56 -7.30
N VAL A 173 23.53 -4.69 -8.08
CA VAL A 173 23.90 -3.28 -8.23
C VAL A 173 22.64 -2.44 -8.19
N SER A 174 22.63 -1.38 -7.40
CA SER A 174 21.58 -0.37 -7.42
C SER A 174 22.20 0.99 -7.70
N LEU A 175 21.71 1.68 -8.72
CA LEU A 175 22.04 3.08 -8.98
C LEU A 175 20.81 3.94 -8.75
N MET A 176 21.00 5.06 -8.07
CA MET A 176 19.93 6.01 -7.79
C MET A 176 20.37 7.44 -8.08
N HIS A 177 19.47 8.23 -8.66
CA HIS A 177 19.64 9.65 -8.88
C HIS A 177 18.81 10.42 -7.83
N HIS A 178 19.45 11.28 -7.04
CA HIS A 178 18.84 11.96 -5.89
C HIS A 178 18.39 13.41 -6.16
N GLY A 179 18.66 13.92 -7.36
CA GLY A 179 18.29 15.30 -7.72
C GLY A 179 19.29 16.31 -7.18
N ASN A 180 18.87 17.56 -7.05
CA ASN A 180 19.70 18.72 -6.69
C ASN A 180 19.56 19.19 -5.23
N ILE A 181 18.80 18.46 -4.42
CA ILE A 181 18.57 18.82 -3.01
C ILE A 181 19.53 18.03 -2.15
N SER A 182 20.47 18.74 -1.51
CA SER A 182 21.34 18.12 -0.49
C SER A 182 20.55 17.91 0.79
N PRO A 183 20.40 16.67 1.31
CA PRO A 183 19.66 16.45 2.55
C PRO A 183 20.26 17.17 3.77
N SER A 184 21.56 17.53 3.71
CA SER A 184 22.25 18.27 4.77
C SER A 184 21.85 19.74 4.88
N THR A 185 21.24 20.31 3.84
CA THR A 185 20.75 21.70 3.83
C THR A 185 19.30 21.82 4.30
N LEU A 186 18.62 20.69 4.54
CA LEU A 186 17.25 20.65 5.04
C LEU A 186 17.15 21.12 6.49
N PRO A 187 15.96 21.54 6.96
CA PRO A 187 15.76 22.08 8.30
C PRO A 187 16.29 21.17 9.41
N GLN A 188 16.96 21.77 10.39
CA GLN A 188 17.43 21.08 11.58
C GLN A 188 17.04 21.92 12.80
N THR A 189 16.66 21.25 13.89
CA THR A 189 16.40 21.97 15.14
C THR A 189 17.68 22.65 15.63
N ALA A 190 17.55 23.77 16.34
CA ALA A 190 18.72 24.56 16.78
C ALA A 190 19.66 23.81 17.74
N ASP A 191 19.18 22.72 18.33
CA ASP A 191 19.88 21.81 19.24
C ASP A 191 20.36 20.51 18.56
N ALA A 192 20.29 20.44 17.23
CA ALA A 192 20.66 19.27 16.46
C ALA A 192 22.15 18.90 16.61
N GLU A 193 22.39 17.61 16.73
CA GLU A 193 23.71 16.97 16.69
C GLU A 193 23.78 16.06 15.46
N THR A 194 24.55 16.46 14.45
CA THR A 194 24.71 15.68 13.21
C THR A 194 25.30 14.31 13.51
N SER A 195 24.65 13.27 13.00
CA SER A 195 25.06 11.85 13.13
C SER A 195 25.75 11.36 11.86
N PHE A 196 25.09 11.56 10.72
CA PHE A 196 25.54 11.06 9.43
C PHE A 196 25.15 12.06 8.33
N ALA A 197 26.02 12.23 7.35
CA ALA A 197 25.75 13.04 6.18
C ALA A 197 26.36 12.37 4.95
N ALA A 198 25.51 12.09 3.96
CA ALA A 198 25.90 11.67 2.62
C ALA A 198 25.05 12.43 1.60
N PRO A 199 25.44 12.44 0.31
CA PRO A 199 24.68 13.14 -0.72
C PRO A 199 23.21 12.70 -0.87
N ASN A 200 22.85 11.47 -0.47
CA ASN A 200 21.49 10.94 -0.56
C ASN A 200 20.72 10.89 0.76
N MET A 201 21.41 11.03 1.89
CA MET A 201 20.83 10.83 3.22
C MET A 201 21.51 11.70 4.25
N PHE A 202 20.72 12.34 5.11
CA PHE A 202 21.23 13.10 6.25
C PHE A 202 20.51 12.68 7.52
N MET A 203 21.27 12.50 8.60
CA MET A 203 20.74 12.12 9.90
C MET A 203 21.31 12.99 11.01
N TYR A 204 20.44 13.43 11.91
CA TYR A 204 20.81 14.14 13.13
C TYR A 204 19.99 13.66 14.33
N PHE A 205 20.49 13.95 15.53
CA PHE A 205 19.76 13.75 16.78
C PHE A 205 19.38 15.09 17.40
N SER A 206 18.23 15.15 18.06
CA SER A 206 17.79 16.28 18.87
C SER A 206 17.24 15.79 20.21
N PRO A 207 17.47 16.52 21.32
CA PRO A 207 16.78 16.26 22.58
C PRO A 207 15.30 16.75 22.57
N THR A 208 14.86 17.43 21.51
CA THR A 208 13.46 17.82 21.29
C THR A 208 12.61 16.59 20.97
N SER A 209 11.35 16.57 21.40
CA SER A 209 10.43 15.42 21.21
C SER A 209 10.11 15.15 19.73
N VAL A 210 9.75 13.90 19.39
CA VAL A 210 9.34 13.51 18.02
C VAL A 210 8.23 14.42 17.49
N THR A 211 7.16 14.65 18.26
CA THR A 211 6.04 15.51 17.87
C THR A 211 6.45 16.96 17.62
N ASP A 212 7.36 17.51 18.44
CA ASP A 212 7.82 18.88 18.28
C ASP A 212 8.78 19.03 17.09
N VAL A 213 9.64 18.03 16.87
CA VAL A 213 10.51 17.96 15.69
C VAL A 213 9.66 17.83 14.42
N ALA A 214 8.67 16.96 14.36
CA ALA A 214 7.80 16.81 13.20
C ALA A 214 7.05 18.11 12.86
N ARG A 215 6.52 18.81 13.88
CA ARG A 215 5.90 20.13 13.69
C ARG A 215 6.89 21.16 13.13
N PHE A 216 8.12 21.16 13.66
CA PHE A 216 9.19 22.03 13.17
C PHE A 216 9.53 21.74 11.70
N VAL A 217 9.77 20.47 11.36
CA VAL A 217 10.12 20.03 10.00
C VAL A 217 9.03 20.42 9.00
N ARG A 218 7.75 20.14 9.31
CA ARG A 218 6.60 20.54 8.49
C ARG A 218 6.57 22.04 8.23
N THR A 219 6.75 22.84 9.29
CA THR A 219 6.71 24.31 9.18
C THR A 219 7.84 24.86 8.32
N GLU A 220 9.07 24.40 8.55
CA GLU A 220 10.24 24.91 7.83
C GLU A 220 10.29 24.43 6.38
N LEU A 221 9.87 23.20 6.09
CA LEU A 221 9.76 22.69 4.72
C LEU A 221 8.65 23.40 3.93
N ALA A 222 7.50 23.69 4.56
CA ALA A 222 6.46 24.50 3.93
C ALA A 222 6.96 25.91 3.59
N ASN A 223 7.75 26.54 4.46
CA ASN A 223 8.40 27.83 4.17
C ASN A 223 9.40 27.75 3.00
N GLN A 224 9.87 26.54 2.68
CA GLN A 224 10.74 26.26 1.54
C GLN A 224 9.96 25.81 0.28
N GLY A 225 8.62 25.86 0.32
CA GLY A 225 7.76 25.51 -0.82
C GLY A 225 7.63 24.01 -1.07
N TRP A 226 7.89 23.18 -0.05
CA TRP A 226 7.56 21.75 -0.07
C TRP A 226 6.12 21.55 0.39
N HIS A 227 5.38 20.71 -0.30
CA HIS A 227 4.02 20.32 0.08
C HIS A 227 4.06 18.96 0.78
N GLU A 228 3.57 18.91 2.01
CA GLU A 228 3.36 17.63 2.70
C GLU A 228 2.22 16.89 2.03
N TYR A 229 2.33 15.56 1.91
CA TYR A 229 1.27 14.73 1.36
C TYR A 229 1.08 13.43 2.14
N THR A 230 -0.12 12.86 2.06
CA THR A 230 -0.46 11.51 2.53
C THR A 230 -0.72 10.58 1.36
N ARG A 231 -0.63 9.27 1.58
CA ARG A 231 -1.10 8.32 0.56
C ARG A 231 -2.63 8.24 0.62
N PRO A 232 -3.32 8.16 -0.52
CA PRO A 232 -4.76 7.93 -0.54
C PRO A 232 -5.13 6.72 0.30
N ASN A 233 -6.26 6.77 0.99
CA ASN A 233 -6.79 5.66 1.78
C ASN A 233 -5.85 5.16 2.89
N THR A 234 -4.90 5.99 3.35
CA THR A 234 -4.03 5.65 4.48
C THR A 234 -4.35 6.49 5.70
N ALA A 235 -4.89 5.85 6.74
CA ALA A 235 -4.96 6.46 8.06
C ALA A 235 -3.58 6.39 8.71
N THR A 236 -2.89 7.52 8.80
CA THR A 236 -1.63 7.61 9.55
C THR A 236 -1.90 8.24 10.91
N ALA A 237 -1.97 7.42 11.96
CA ALA A 237 -1.99 7.94 13.33
C ALA A 237 -0.60 8.43 13.72
N ASP A 238 -0.53 9.60 14.36
CA ASP A 238 0.72 10.14 14.88
C ASP A 238 1.18 9.31 16.09
N ASP A 239 2.15 8.44 15.89
CA ASP A 239 2.85 7.78 17.00
C ASP A 239 3.80 8.80 17.68
N PRO A 240 3.68 9.03 19.00
CA PRO A 240 4.53 9.97 19.73
C PRO A 240 6.02 9.55 19.76
N ASN A 241 6.36 8.32 19.37
CA ASN A 241 7.72 7.80 19.30
C ASN A 241 8.24 7.64 17.86
N SER A 242 7.38 7.73 16.85
CA SER A 242 7.77 7.58 15.46
C SER A 242 6.79 8.28 14.51
N GLN A 243 7.29 9.15 13.65
CA GLN A 243 6.50 9.83 12.63
C GLN A 243 7.27 9.84 11.31
N THR A 244 6.58 9.47 10.24
CA THR A 244 7.07 9.65 8.87
C THR A 244 6.31 10.81 8.26
N ARG A 245 7.03 11.71 7.60
CA ARG A 245 6.48 12.87 6.89
C ARG A 245 7.00 12.86 5.47
N SER A 246 6.10 12.89 4.50
CA SER A 246 6.44 12.86 3.08
C SER A 246 6.09 14.18 2.44
N PHE A 247 6.98 14.70 1.62
CA PHE A 247 6.86 15.98 0.96
C PHE A 247 7.21 15.87 -0.51
N ILE A 248 6.60 16.71 -1.33
CA ILE A 248 6.88 16.83 -2.76
C ILE A 248 7.25 18.26 -3.12
N GLN A 249 8.17 18.37 -4.09
CA GLN A 249 8.46 19.59 -4.81
C GLN A 249 9.02 19.22 -6.19
N ASN A 250 8.36 19.68 -7.25
CA ASN A 250 8.69 19.33 -8.64
C ASN A 250 8.87 17.81 -8.83
N GLY A 251 10.04 17.37 -9.30
CA GLY A 251 10.31 15.97 -9.59
C GLY A 251 10.87 15.18 -8.41
N LEU A 252 10.94 15.77 -7.20
CA LEU A 252 11.54 15.14 -6.04
C LEU A 252 10.52 14.90 -4.92
N GLU A 253 10.67 13.74 -4.29
CA GLU A 253 10.07 13.40 -3.01
C GLU A 253 11.13 13.52 -1.91
N LEU A 254 10.73 14.13 -0.80
CA LEU A 254 11.50 14.19 0.43
C LEU A 254 10.73 13.44 1.53
N THR A 255 11.38 12.47 2.16
CA THR A 255 10.84 11.81 3.35
C THR A 255 11.66 12.19 4.58
N ALA A 256 10.97 12.58 5.65
CA ALA A 256 11.54 12.76 6.98
C ALA A 256 11.05 11.62 7.89
N PHE A 257 11.95 10.72 8.27
CA PHE A 257 11.69 9.70 9.29
C PHE A 257 12.17 10.21 10.65
N ILE A 258 11.24 10.34 11.60
CA ILE A 258 11.47 10.99 12.90
C ILE A 258 11.10 10.00 13.98
N SER A 259 12.07 9.49 14.73
CA SER A 259 11.81 8.46 15.74
C SER A 259 12.64 8.63 16.99
N THR A 260 12.18 8.06 18.10
CA THR A 260 13.00 7.94 19.31
C THR A 260 14.13 6.93 19.06
N ALA A 261 15.37 7.28 19.40
CA ALA A 261 16.53 6.40 19.29
C ALA A 261 17.01 5.95 20.70
N PRO A 262 16.62 4.74 21.15
CA PRO A 262 16.97 4.26 22.50
C PRO A 262 18.49 4.16 22.74
N ALA A 263 19.24 3.80 21.70
CA ALA A 263 20.70 3.70 21.75
C ALA A 263 21.41 5.05 21.89
N GLN A 264 20.69 6.17 21.75
CA GLN A 264 21.20 7.54 21.81
C GLN A 264 20.54 8.32 22.94
N ASP A 265 20.40 7.68 24.10
CA ASP A 265 19.77 8.25 25.31
C ASP A 265 18.31 8.70 25.08
N ASN A 266 17.57 7.99 24.22
CA ASN A 266 16.20 8.32 23.81
C ASN A 266 16.05 9.72 23.18
N LYS A 267 17.12 10.27 22.57
CA LYS A 267 17.00 11.44 21.70
C LYS A 267 16.13 11.12 20.48
N THR A 268 15.51 12.14 19.90
CA THR A 268 14.84 12.01 18.60
C THR A 268 15.88 11.97 17.49
N ALA A 269 15.88 10.90 16.72
CA ALA A 269 16.59 10.77 15.46
C ALA A 269 15.72 11.30 14.32
N VAL A 270 16.32 12.08 13.44
CA VAL A 270 15.70 12.55 12.19
C VAL A 270 16.57 12.07 11.06
N GLN A 271 15.95 11.41 10.09
CA GLN A 271 16.57 11.00 8.85
C GLN A 271 15.81 11.62 7.68
N TYR A 272 16.53 12.34 6.82
CA TYR A 272 16.04 12.81 5.54
C TYR A 272 16.55 11.93 4.41
N THR A 273 15.65 11.58 3.50
CA THR A 273 15.94 10.88 2.24
C THR A 273 15.27 11.63 1.10
N VAL A 274 15.96 11.78 -0.03
CA VAL A 274 15.41 12.39 -1.24
C VAL A 274 15.45 11.38 -2.40
N LEU A 275 14.33 11.25 -3.10
CA LEU A 275 14.14 10.34 -4.23
C LEU A 275 13.55 11.10 -5.43
N LEU A 276 13.81 10.57 -6.63
CA LEU A 276 13.17 11.04 -7.85
C LEU A 276 11.77 10.44 -7.98
N LEU A 277 10.78 11.25 -8.32
CA LEU A 277 9.44 10.80 -8.69
C LEU A 277 9.42 10.20 -10.11
N PRO A 278 8.45 9.31 -10.42
CA PRO A 278 8.30 8.79 -11.78
C PRO A 278 7.97 9.88 -12.81
N LEU A 279 7.28 10.95 -12.38
CA LEU A 279 6.98 12.15 -13.16
C LEU A 279 6.81 13.37 -12.25
N ASP A 280 6.92 14.57 -12.83
CA ASP A 280 6.66 15.84 -12.15
C ASP A 280 5.17 16.03 -11.86
N MET A 281 4.80 16.21 -10.58
CA MET A 281 3.41 16.41 -10.14
C MET A 281 3.24 17.83 -9.59
N PRO A 282 2.86 18.81 -10.44
CA PRO A 282 2.69 20.19 -10.00
C PRO A 282 1.52 20.30 -9.01
N VAL A 283 1.79 20.91 -7.86
CA VAL A 283 0.81 21.21 -6.81
C VAL A 283 0.62 22.71 -6.72
N GLU A 284 -0.62 23.16 -6.67
CA GLU A 284 -0.93 24.58 -6.53
C GLU A 284 -0.42 25.11 -5.16
N PRO A 285 0.19 26.30 -5.08
CA PRO A 285 0.84 26.79 -3.86
C PRO A 285 -0.03 26.89 -2.60
N GLU A 286 -1.35 27.07 -2.72
CA GLU A 286 -2.29 27.14 -1.60
C GLU A 286 -3.06 25.81 -1.40
N ALA A 287 -2.57 24.71 -1.96
CA ALA A 287 -3.13 23.38 -1.77
C ALA A 287 -3.12 22.93 -0.31
N ASP A 288 -4.22 22.29 0.09
CA ASP A 288 -4.43 21.63 1.38
C ASP A 288 -4.93 20.20 1.14
N ALA A 289 -4.77 19.33 2.15
CA ALA A 289 -5.13 17.92 2.07
C ALA A 289 -4.55 17.21 0.82
N VAL A 290 -3.25 17.39 0.57
CA VAL A 290 -2.59 16.77 -0.58
C VAL A 290 -2.46 15.27 -0.37
N GLU A 291 -3.06 14.50 -1.26
CA GLU A 291 -2.92 13.07 -1.37
C GLU A 291 -2.19 12.71 -2.65
N LEU A 292 -1.25 11.77 -2.58
CA LEU A 292 -0.46 11.35 -3.74
C LEU A 292 -0.13 9.87 -3.69
N ASP A 293 -0.31 9.22 -4.83
CA ASP A 293 0.28 7.93 -5.12
C ASP A 293 1.05 7.95 -6.45
N LYS A 294 2.02 7.03 -6.55
CA LYS A 294 2.99 6.96 -7.65
C LYS A 294 2.70 5.78 -8.58
N SER A 295 1.88 4.84 -8.12
CA SER A 295 1.46 3.65 -8.86
C SER A 295 0.12 3.14 -8.30
N PRO A 296 -1.02 3.52 -8.90
CA PRO A 296 -1.15 4.37 -10.08
C PRO A 296 -0.74 5.83 -9.81
N ILE A 297 -0.45 6.59 -10.87
CA ILE A 297 -0.22 8.04 -10.74
C ILE A 297 -1.54 8.69 -10.31
N TYR A 298 -1.52 9.28 -9.13
CA TYR A 298 -2.67 9.96 -8.54
C TYR A 298 -2.20 11.14 -7.71
N LEU A 299 -2.82 12.30 -7.90
CA LEU A 299 -2.67 13.48 -7.08
C LEU A 299 -4.05 14.06 -6.81
N HIS A 300 -4.38 14.29 -5.55
CA HIS A 300 -5.62 14.91 -5.13
C HIS A 300 -5.37 15.98 -4.08
N TYR A 301 -6.07 17.10 -4.13
CA TYR A 301 -6.02 18.13 -3.09
C TYR A 301 -7.17 19.14 -3.24
N GLN A 302 -7.30 20.02 -2.25
CA GLN A 302 -8.22 21.14 -2.28
C GLN A 302 -7.45 22.46 -2.25
N THR A 303 -7.94 23.49 -2.95
CA THR A 303 -7.32 24.83 -2.93
C THR A 303 -8.39 25.93 -2.93
N PRO A 304 -8.16 27.07 -2.25
CA PRO A 304 -9.06 28.22 -2.32
C PRO A 304 -9.02 28.95 -3.69
N ALA A 305 -8.08 28.60 -4.57
CA ALA A 305 -8.04 29.14 -5.93
C ALA A 305 -9.31 28.76 -6.72
N SER A 306 -9.74 29.62 -7.64
CA SER A 306 -10.90 29.34 -8.50
C SER A 306 -10.57 28.33 -9.60
N LEU A 307 -11.55 27.57 -10.08
CA LEU A 307 -11.43 26.66 -11.24
C LEU A 307 -10.57 27.22 -12.38
N ASP A 308 -10.89 28.43 -12.86
CA ASP A 308 -10.15 29.09 -13.96
C ASP A 308 -8.66 29.31 -13.64
N ALA A 309 -8.35 29.64 -12.39
CA ALA A 309 -6.98 29.89 -11.95
C ALA A 309 -6.18 28.60 -11.84
N VAL A 310 -6.80 27.53 -11.34
CA VAL A 310 -6.19 26.20 -11.26
C VAL A 310 -5.99 25.60 -12.65
N ALA A 311 -6.96 25.74 -13.55
CA ALA A 311 -6.84 25.30 -14.94
C ALA A 311 -5.69 26.02 -15.67
N GLU A 312 -5.57 27.35 -15.51
CA GLU A 312 -4.46 28.12 -16.09
C GLU A 312 -3.11 27.73 -15.49
N PHE A 313 -3.06 27.47 -14.18
CA PHE A 313 -1.87 26.94 -13.50
C PHE A 313 -1.42 25.62 -14.15
N TYR A 314 -2.30 24.62 -14.27
CA TYR A 314 -1.93 23.34 -14.89
C TYR A 314 -1.55 23.47 -16.36
N ARG A 315 -2.23 24.31 -17.13
CA ARG A 315 -1.83 24.59 -18.52
C ARG A 315 -0.41 25.14 -18.61
N GLN A 316 -0.05 26.06 -17.72
CA GLN A 316 1.28 26.64 -17.70
C GLN A 316 2.34 25.63 -17.25
N GLU A 317 2.11 24.95 -16.12
CA GLU A 317 3.08 24.05 -15.51
C GLU A 317 3.27 22.79 -16.36
N MET A 318 2.20 22.14 -16.81
CA MET A 318 2.28 20.93 -17.63
C MET A 318 3.00 21.21 -18.96
N VAL A 319 2.73 22.35 -19.61
CA VAL A 319 3.46 22.76 -20.83
C VAL A 319 4.93 23.04 -20.54
N ALA A 320 5.26 23.66 -19.40
CA ALA A 320 6.65 23.87 -19.00
C ALA A 320 7.38 22.55 -18.74
N LEU A 321 6.65 21.52 -18.32
CA LEU A 321 7.11 20.15 -18.11
C LEU A 321 7.14 19.30 -19.39
N GLY A 322 6.75 19.87 -20.55
CA GLY A 322 6.82 19.20 -21.85
C GLY A 322 5.56 18.40 -22.22
N TRP A 323 4.46 18.57 -21.48
CA TRP A 323 3.17 17.98 -21.83
C TRP A 323 2.39 18.88 -22.79
N GLU A 324 1.58 18.26 -23.64
CA GLU A 324 0.70 18.95 -24.59
C GLU A 324 -0.77 18.75 -24.19
N GLU A 325 -1.53 19.84 -24.08
CA GLU A 325 -2.98 19.76 -23.84
C GLU A 325 -3.70 19.21 -25.07
N VAL A 326 -4.48 18.14 -24.90
CA VAL A 326 -5.39 17.59 -25.92
C VAL A 326 -6.69 18.40 -25.89
N THR A 327 -6.67 19.58 -26.52
CA THR A 327 -7.78 20.56 -26.43
C THR A 327 -9.13 20.04 -26.91
N GLU A 328 -9.16 19.02 -27.77
CA GLU A 328 -10.41 18.40 -28.26
C GLU A 328 -11.10 17.54 -27.19
N ALA A 329 -10.37 17.11 -26.16
CA ALA A 329 -10.87 16.33 -25.02
C ALA A 329 -11.24 17.20 -23.81
N ALA A 330 -11.02 18.52 -23.89
CA ALA A 330 -11.29 19.42 -22.78
C ALA A 330 -12.79 19.66 -22.58
N VAL A 331 -13.24 19.58 -21.33
CA VAL A 331 -14.62 19.91 -20.91
C VAL A 331 -14.55 21.05 -19.91
N GLU A 332 -15.21 22.17 -20.20
CA GLU A 332 -15.25 23.33 -19.30
C GLU A 332 -16.70 23.76 -19.06
N THR A 333 -17.11 23.73 -17.80
CA THR A 333 -18.40 24.20 -17.31
C THR A 333 -18.18 25.14 -16.11
N PRO A 334 -19.20 25.89 -15.66
CA PRO A 334 -19.08 26.70 -14.46
C PRO A 334 -18.80 25.90 -13.16
N GLU A 335 -19.06 24.60 -13.17
CA GLU A 335 -18.97 23.72 -11.98
C GLU A 335 -17.77 22.76 -12.06
N GLN A 336 -17.21 22.54 -13.24
CA GLN A 336 -16.16 21.56 -13.47
C GLN A 336 -15.30 21.91 -14.69
N VAL A 337 -14.00 21.62 -14.61
CA VAL A 337 -13.06 21.64 -15.73
C VAL A 337 -12.35 20.29 -15.80
N SER A 338 -12.36 19.65 -16.96
CA SER A 338 -11.59 18.44 -17.26
C SER A 338 -10.63 18.73 -18.41
N LEU A 339 -9.33 18.48 -18.18
CA LEU A 339 -8.26 18.66 -19.17
C LEU A 339 -7.51 17.35 -19.34
N THR A 340 -7.04 17.08 -20.56
CA THR A 340 -6.15 15.95 -20.84
C THR A 340 -4.81 16.47 -21.32
N PHE A 341 -3.73 15.98 -20.73
CA PHE A 341 -2.35 16.29 -21.10
C PHE A 341 -1.66 15.03 -21.61
N ALA A 342 -1.08 15.07 -22.80
CA ALA A 342 -0.33 13.98 -23.39
C ALA A 342 1.17 14.30 -23.41
N ASN A 343 2.00 13.30 -23.17
CA ASN A 343 3.44 13.37 -23.35
C ASN A 343 3.87 12.25 -24.31
N THR A 344 4.32 12.63 -25.50
CA THR A 344 4.73 11.67 -26.53
C THR A 344 6.06 11.00 -26.23
N ASP A 345 6.94 11.66 -25.46
CA ASP A 345 8.25 11.10 -25.10
C ASP A 345 8.10 10.03 -24.01
N GLU A 346 7.09 10.16 -23.14
CA GLU A 346 6.75 9.19 -22.09
C GLU A 346 5.61 8.23 -22.49
N GLU A 347 5.06 8.36 -23.71
CA GLU A 347 3.90 7.58 -24.21
C GLU A 347 2.73 7.52 -23.21
N MET A 348 2.46 8.65 -22.53
CA MET A 348 1.52 8.73 -21.42
C MET A 348 0.50 9.86 -21.62
N ALA A 349 -0.71 9.67 -21.09
CA ALA A 349 -1.70 10.72 -20.93
C ALA A 349 -2.15 10.83 -19.46
N LEU A 350 -2.30 12.06 -18.98
CA LEU A 350 -2.86 12.39 -17.67
C LEU A 350 -4.15 13.16 -17.87
N GLN A 351 -5.17 12.82 -17.11
CA GLN A 351 -6.40 13.60 -17.03
C GLN A 351 -6.40 14.38 -15.72
N LEU A 352 -6.70 15.67 -15.83
CA LEU A 352 -6.97 16.58 -14.74
C LEU A 352 -8.48 16.78 -14.64
N LEU A 353 -9.02 16.60 -13.45
CA LEU A 353 -10.39 16.92 -13.09
C LEU A 353 -10.38 17.98 -12.00
N LEU A 354 -11.07 19.08 -12.26
CA LEU A 354 -11.27 20.18 -11.32
C LEU A 354 -12.77 20.33 -11.06
N THR A 355 -13.20 20.30 -9.81
CA THR A 355 -14.59 20.53 -9.44
C THR A 355 -14.71 21.70 -8.46
N ALA A 356 -15.74 22.52 -8.62
CA ALA A 356 -16.09 23.52 -7.64
C ALA A 356 -16.82 22.86 -6.48
N ASP A 357 -16.31 23.02 -5.26
CA ASP A 357 -16.95 22.64 -4.01
C ASP A 357 -17.03 23.89 -3.11
N ASP A 358 -17.94 23.96 -2.15
CA ASP A 358 -18.28 25.14 -1.33
C ASP A 358 -17.12 26.12 -1.03
N ASN A 359 -16.88 27.07 -1.96
CA ASN A 359 -15.83 28.10 -1.92
C ASN A 359 -14.37 27.65 -2.16
N GLN A 360 -14.14 26.43 -2.64
CA GLN A 360 -12.83 25.83 -2.98
C GLN A 360 -12.86 25.11 -4.34
N THR A 361 -11.70 24.80 -4.89
CA THR A 361 -11.54 23.91 -6.03
C THR A 361 -10.91 22.61 -5.55
N VAL A 362 -11.57 21.49 -5.84
CA VAL A 362 -11.02 20.15 -5.67
C VAL A 362 -10.27 19.79 -6.96
N VAL A 363 -9.06 19.25 -6.81
CA VAL A 363 -8.18 18.89 -7.91
C VAL A 363 -7.91 17.39 -7.84
N THR A 364 -8.07 16.69 -8.97
CA THR A 364 -7.64 15.31 -9.14
C THR A 364 -6.87 15.18 -10.45
N LEU A 365 -5.64 14.68 -10.41
CA LEU A 365 -4.81 14.40 -11.57
C LEU A 365 -4.42 12.91 -11.54
N GLY A 366 -4.64 12.19 -12.63
CA GLY A 366 -4.26 10.78 -12.71
C GLY A 366 -4.21 10.23 -14.12
N ALA A 367 -3.62 9.04 -14.26
CA ALA A 367 -3.66 8.30 -15.52
C ALA A 367 -5.03 7.63 -15.70
N GLY A 368 -5.69 7.84 -16.85
CA GLY A 368 -6.88 7.07 -17.23
C GLY A 368 -8.23 7.49 -16.63
N LEU A 369 -8.37 8.69 -16.04
CA LEU A 369 -9.69 9.19 -15.64
C LEU A 369 -10.59 9.37 -16.90
N ALA A 370 -11.87 8.98 -16.82
CA ALA A 370 -12.81 9.05 -17.96
C ALA A 370 -13.51 10.42 -18.03
N ALA A 371 -13.55 11.05 -19.21
CA ALA A 371 -14.29 12.30 -19.44
C ALA A 371 -15.82 12.07 -19.53
N PRO A 372 -16.67 12.92 -18.91
CA PRO A 372 -18.13 12.75 -18.94
C PRO A 372 -18.72 13.13 -20.31
N MET A 373 -19.61 12.28 -20.84
CA MET A 373 -20.36 12.51 -22.09
C MET A 373 -21.51 13.49 -21.87
N ALA A 374 -21.66 14.47 -22.77
CA ALA A 374 -22.72 15.49 -22.71
C ALA A 374 -24.10 14.94 -23.11
N GLU A 375 -25.09 15.10 -22.23
CA GLU A 375 -26.47 14.63 -22.41
C GLU A 375 -27.26 15.40 -23.49
N GLY A 376 -28.13 14.68 -24.22
CA GLY A 376 -29.04 15.24 -25.23
C GLY A 376 -30.50 14.83 -25.01
N GLU A 377 -31.38 15.83 -24.98
CA GLU A 377 -32.84 15.79 -24.80
C GLU A 377 -33.61 15.03 -25.93
N ASP A 378 -34.60 14.19 -25.59
CA ASP A 378 -36.05 14.36 -25.94
C ASP A 378 -36.90 13.05 -25.88
N ASP A 379 -37.89 13.06 -25.00
CA ASP A 379 -39.33 12.73 -25.14
C ASP A 379 -39.87 11.60 -26.08
N ALA A 380 -40.50 10.60 -25.43
CA ALA A 380 -41.95 10.26 -25.48
C ALA A 380 -42.51 9.00 -26.22
N GLU A 381 -43.47 8.38 -25.49
CA GLU A 381 -44.63 7.52 -25.86
C GLU A 381 -44.51 5.97 -25.85
N SER A 382 -44.85 5.40 -24.68
CA SER A 382 -45.88 4.37 -24.40
C SER A 382 -46.31 3.35 -25.47
N ASP A 383 -46.41 2.05 -25.11
CA ASP A 383 -47.68 1.37 -24.74
C ASP A 383 -47.57 -0.19 -24.79
N SER A 384 -47.52 -0.83 -23.62
CA SER A 384 -48.39 -1.96 -23.20
C SER A 384 -48.26 -3.42 -23.75
N LEU A 385 -48.32 -4.34 -22.75
CA LEU A 385 -49.05 -5.63 -22.66
C LEU A 385 -48.26 -6.96 -22.68
N GLU A 386 -48.31 -7.61 -21.50
CA GLU A 386 -48.84 -8.98 -21.22
C GLU A 386 -48.27 -10.18 -22.00
N ALA A 387 -48.04 -11.39 -21.47
CA ALA A 387 -48.02 -12.01 -20.15
C ALA A 387 -47.70 -13.52 -20.38
N GLU A 388 -47.15 -14.23 -19.37
CA GLU A 388 -47.39 -15.67 -19.06
C GLU A 388 -46.66 -16.72 -19.95
N THR A 389 -46.14 -17.88 -19.53
CA THR A 389 -46.14 -18.68 -18.29
C THR A 389 -45.33 -19.99 -18.54
N ASP A 390 -44.79 -20.54 -17.45
CA ASP A 390 -44.65 -21.97 -17.05
C ASP A 390 -43.63 -22.96 -17.68
N SER A 391 -42.74 -23.40 -16.77
CA SER A 391 -42.53 -24.78 -16.29
C SER A 391 -41.53 -25.73 -16.95
N SER A 392 -40.51 -26.06 -16.14
CA SER A 392 -40.15 -27.37 -15.59
C SER A 392 -39.50 -28.48 -16.46
N ASP A 393 -38.42 -28.99 -15.86
CA ASP A 393 -38.05 -30.40 -15.63
C ASP A 393 -36.94 -31.07 -16.47
N THR A 394 -35.76 -31.13 -15.82
CA THR A 394 -34.92 -32.31 -15.50
C THR A 394 -34.11 -33.07 -16.56
N SER A 395 -32.80 -33.10 -16.28
CA SER A 395 -31.82 -34.19 -16.40
C SER A 395 -31.53 -34.84 -17.76
N SER A 396 -30.29 -34.71 -18.22
CA SER A 396 -29.35 -35.86 -18.32
C SER A 396 -27.93 -35.44 -18.68
N LEU A 397 -26.97 -36.03 -17.96
CA LEU A 397 -25.53 -35.99 -18.22
C LEU A 397 -25.21 -36.74 -19.52
N GLU A 398 -24.68 -36.07 -20.53
CA GLU A 398 -23.89 -36.67 -21.60
C GLU A 398 -22.61 -35.85 -21.83
N THR A 399 -21.51 -36.59 -21.95
CA THR A 399 -20.15 -36.10 -22.21
C THR A 399 -20.08 -35.70 -23.68
N GLU A 400 -20.08 -34.41 -23.99
CA GLU A 400 -19.90 -33.90 -25.34
C GLU A 400 -18.40 -33.76 -25.64
N THR A 401 -17.88 -34.64 -26.49
CA THR A 401 -16.59 -34.44 -27.17
C THR A 401 -16.80 -33.40 -28.28
N LEU A 402 -16.11 -32.26 -28.20
CA LEU A 402 -16.16 -31.19 -29.20
C LEU A 402 -15.84 -31.71 -30.60
N SER A 403 -16.68 -31.34 -31.58
CA SER A 403 -16.49 -31.62 -32.99
C SER A 403 -15.49 -30.62 -33.58
N THR A 404 -14.49 -31.10 -34.31
CA THR A 404 -13.41 -30.35 -35.01
C THR A 404 -13.88 -29.24 -36.00
N GLY A 405 -15.17 -28.88 -36.04
CA GLY A 405 -15.74 -27.85 -36.90
C GLY A 405 -15.97 -26.50 -36.22
N ASP A 406 -15.84 -26.41 -34.90
CA ASP A 406 -16.13 -25.22 -34.09
C ASP A 406 -14.87 -24.57 -33.49
N ILE A 407 -13.68 -24.98 -33.94
CA ILE A 407 -12.40 -24.38 -33.50
C ILE A 407 -12.13 -23.16 -34.39
N PRO A 408 -11.81 -21.99 -33.80
CA PRO A 408 -11.53 -20.75 -34.53
C PRO A 408 -10.38 -20.93 -35.53
N ALA A 409 -10.29 -20.04 -36.51
CA ALA A 409 -9.21 -20.01 -37.48
C ALA A 409 -7.86 -19.53 -36.89
N ALA A 410 -7.83 -19.21 -35.59
CA ALA A 410 -6.63 -18.87 -34.84
C ALA A 410 -5.58 -20.00 -34.90
N PRO A 411 -4.29 -19.67 -35.05
CA PRO A 411 -3.23 -20.68 -35.15
C PRO A 411 -3.07 -21.47 -33.84
N LEU A 412 -2.90 -22.78 -33.96
CA LEU A 412 -2.62 -23.70 -32.84
C LEU A 412 -1.34 -24.49 -33.16
N PRO A 413 -0.45 -24.73 -32.18
CA PRO A 413 0.73 -25.54 -32.41
C PRO A 413 0.35 -27.00 -32.69
N ASP A 414 1.18 -27.71 -33.48
CA ASP A 414 0.90 -29.08 -33.94
C ASP A 414 0.73 -30.10 -32.78
N ASP A 415 1.27 -29.79 -31.60
CA ASP A 415 1.20 -30.62 -30.40
C ASP A 415 0.14 -30.14 -29.39
N ALA A 416 -0.69 -29.16 -29.75
CA ALA A 416 -1.81 -28.71 -28.92
C ALA A 416 -2.75 -29.89 -28.60
N THR A 417 -3.03 -30.05 -27.32
CA THR A 417 -3.98 -31.00 -26.75
C THR A 417 -4.96 -30.25 -25.86
N THR A 418 -6.07 -30.89 -25.47
CA THR A 418 -7.07 -30.26 -24.58
C THR A 418 -7.63 -28.94 -25.13
N VAL A 419 -7.71 -28.80 -26.46
CA VAL A 419 -8.20 -27.58 -27.10
C VAL A 419 -9.69 -27.37 -26.77
N LYS A 420 -10.02 -26.24 -26.15
CA LYS A 420 -11.37 -25.79 -25.84
C LYS A 420 -11.55 -24.38 -26.40
N PHE A 421 -12.68 -24.12 -27.04
CA PHE A 421 -13.05 -22.80 -27.48
C PHE A 421 -14.39 -22.43 -26.84
N ASP A 422 -14.42 -21.28 -26.18
CA ASP A 422 -15.63 -20.62 -25.72
C ASP A 422 -16.08 -19.61 -26.79
N PRO A 423 -17.16 -19.90 -27.55
CA PRO A 423 -17.64 -19.01 -28.59
C PRO A 423 -18.34 -17.76 -28.05
N ASP A 424 -18.78 -17.74 -26.79
CA ASP A 424 -19.49 -16.62 -26.18
C ASP A 424 -18.49 -15.65 -25.52
N GLY A 425 -17.45 -16.19 -24.88
CA GLY A 425 -16.32 -15.40 -24.34
C GLY A 425 -15.23 -15.06 -25.36
N GLY A 426 -15.21 -15.74 -26.51
CA GLY A 426 -14.16 -15.59 -27.51
C GLY A 426 -12.81 -16.18 -27.09
N GLU A 427 -12.77 -17.07 -26.11
CA GLU A 427 -11.52 -17.60 -25.55
C GLU A 427 -11.18 -18.99 -26.11
N LEU A 428 -9.92 -19.21 -26.52
CA LEU A 428 -9.39 -20.49 -26.96
C LEU A 428 -8.28 -20.96 -26.00
N THR A 429 -8.52 -22.02 -25.26
CA THR A 429 -7.54 -22.63 -24.35
C THR A 429 -7.03 -23.97 -24.87
N PHE A 430 -5.76 -24.28 -24.63
CA PHE A 430 -5.16 -25.58 -24.96
C PHE A 430 -3.92 -25.84 -24.11
N THR A 431 -3.50 -27.10 -24.05
CA THR A 431 -2.21 -27.50 -23.46
C THR A 431 -1.20 -27.91 -24.53
N THR A 432 0.08 -27.64 -24.34
CA THR A 432 1.15 -27.96 -25.30
C THR A 432 2.41 -28.47 -24.59
N THR A 433 3.25 -29.21 -25.31
CA THR A 433 4.59 -29.62 -24.86
C THR A 433 5.70 -28.75 -25.45
N THR A 434 5.33 -27.77 -26.30
CA THR A 434 6.22 -26.74 -26.82
C THR A 434 6.56 -25.78 -25.69
N ASP A 435 7.85 -25.52 -25.47
CA ASP A 435 8.27 -24.58 -24.44
C ASP A 435 7.77 -23.14 -24.72
N LEU A 436 7.68 -22.31 -23.68
CA LEU A 436 7.08 -20.97 -23.76
C LEU A 436 7.74 -20.06 -24.81
N ALA A 437 9.06 -20.17 -24.98
CA ALA A 437 9.80 -19.44 -26.00
C ALA A 437 9.46 -19.93 -27.41
N GLY A 438 9.35 -21.25 -27.60
CA GLY A 438 8.90 -21.85 -28.86
C GLY A 438 7.45 -21.48 -29.20
N LEU A 439 6.59 -21.35 -28.19
CA LEU A 439 5.19 -20.95 -28.35
C LEU A 439 5.07 -19.47 -28.72
N ALA A 440 5.89 -18.60 -28.11
CA ALA A 440 5.97 -17.20 -28.49
C ALA A 440 6.47 -17.02 -29.94
N GLU A 441 7.52 -17.74 -30.35
CA GLU A 441 8.02 -17.70 -31.73
C GLU A 441 6.98 -18.23 -32.73
N PHE A 442 6.22 -19.26 -32.36
CA PHE A 442 5.10 -19.78 -33.14
C PHE A 442 4.04 -18.71 -33.39
N TYR A 443 3.53 -18.04 -32.35
CA TYR A 443 2.48 -17.03 -32.51
C TYR A 443 2.97 -15.80 -33.28
N ARG A 444 4.20 -15.33 -33.05
CA ARG A 444 4.79 -14.24 -33.85
C ARG A 444 4.86 -14.56 -35.33
N GLN A 445 5.21 -15.79 -35.67
CA GLN A 445 5.32 -16.21 -37.07
C GLN A 445 3.94 -16.37 -37.73
N GLU A 446 3.02 -17.05 -37.08
CA GLU A 446 1.71 -17.37 -37.65
C GLU A 446 0.82 -16.11 -37.73
N MET A 447 0.78 -15.30 -36.67
CA MET A 447 0.00 -14.05 -36.66
C MET A 447 0.54 -13.04 -37.68
N ALA A 448 1.86 -12.90 -37.81
CA ALA A 448 2.46 -12.07 -38.87
C ALA A 448 2.15 -12.59 -40.29
N ALA A 449 2.08 -13.91 -40.49
CA ALA A 449 1.68 -14.50 -41.77
C ALA A 449 0.20 -14.23 -42.10
N LEU A 450 -0.65 -14.08 -41.07
CA LEU A 450 -2.05 -13.66 -41.15
C LEU A 450 -2.21 -12.13 -41.27
N GLY A 451 -1.10 -11.38 -41.23
CA GLY A 451 -1.08 -9.93 -41.40
C GLY A 451 -1.37 -9.13 -40.13
N TRP A 452 -1.29 -9.76 -38.97
CA TRP A 452 -1.36 -9.11 -37.66
C TRP A 452 0.00 -8.57 -37.27
N GLU A 453 0.03 -7.39 -36.66
CA GLU A 453 1.24 -6.75 -36.14
C GLU A 453 1.31 -6.97 -34.64
N GLU A 454 2.42 -7.50 -34.12
CA GLU A 454 2.63 -7.66 -32.68
C GLU A 454 2.65 -6.28 -32.01
N ASP A 455 1.81 -6.08 -31.01
CA ASP A 455 1.93 -4.99 -30.06
C ASP A 455 2.90 -5.43 -28.97
N THR A 456 4.15 -4.97 -29.10
CA THR A 456 5.21 -5.32 -28.16
C THR A 456 5.08 -4.61 -26.81
N PHE A 457 4.13 -3.66 -26.66
CA PHE A 457 3.95 -2.90 -25.43
C PHE A 457 3.55 -3.79 -24.25
N PHE A 458 2.73 -4.81 -24.50
CA PHE A 458 2.22 -5.75 -23.50
C PHE A 458 2.89 -7.13 -23.57
N ALA A 459 3.86 -7.31 -24.48
CA ALA A 459 4.57 -8.57 -24.63
C ALA A 459 5.44 -8.86 -23.40
N MET A 460 5.21 -10.01 -22.76
CA MET A 460 5.95 -10.46 -21.59
C MET A 460 6.50 -11.86 -21.85
N GLU A 461 7.80 -12.07 -21.66
CA GLU A 461 8.40 -13.41 -21.78
C GLU A 461 9.30 -13.68 -20.58
N SER A 462 9.06 -14.82 -19.93
CA SER A 462 9.83 -15.30 -18.79
C SER A 462 9.96 -16.83 -18.86
N GLU A 463 10.70 -17.43 -17.92
CA GLU A 463 10.85 -18.88 -17.87
C GLU A 463 9.57 -19.63 -17.48
N SER A 464 8.57 -18.95 -16.90
CA SER A 464 7.32 -19.56 -16.41
C SER A 464 6.05 -18.98 -17.03
N PHE A 465 6.17 -17.91 -17.81
CA PHE A 465 5.05 -17.21 -18.43
C PHE A 465 5.44 -16.54 -19.74
N THR A 466 4.55 -16.55 -20.72
CA THR A 466 4.67 -15.83 -21.99
C THR A 466 3.34 -15.15 -22.30
N SER A 467 3.37 -13.91 -22.77
CA SER A 467 2.22 -13.14 -23.26
C SER A 467 2.60 -12.35 -24.49
N LEU A 468 1.72 -12.30 -25.49
CA LEU A 468 1.90 -11.53 -26.71
C LEU A 468 0.56 -10.92 -27.12
N ASP A 469 0.58 -9.66 -27.53
CA ASP A 469 -0.58 -8.99 -28.09
C ASP A 469 -0.37 -8.74 -29.58
N PHE A 470 -1.45 -8.82 -30.34
CA PHE A 470 -1.45 -8.60 -31.77
C PHE A 470 -2.60 -7.69 -32.16
N THR A 471 -2.35 -6.79 -33.12
CA THR A 471 -3.34 -5.87 -33.65
C THR A 471 -3.46 -6.02 -35.17
N GLN A 472 -4.68 -5.85 -35.69
CA GLN A 472 -4.94 -5.75 -37.12
C GLN A 472 -6.11 -4.77 -37.35
N GLY A 473 -5.80 -3.50 -37.57
CA GLY A 473 -6.82 -2.45 -37.65
C GLY A 473 -7.35 -2.09 -36.25
N ASP A 474 -8.65 -2.25 -36.02
CA ASP A 474 -9.30 -2.05 -34.71
C ASP A 474 -9.48 -3.37 -33.93
N GLU A 475 -9.05 -4.51 -34.50
CA GLU A 475 -9.13 -5.83 -33.84
C GLU A 475 -7.87 -6.11 -33.03
N THR A 476 -8.03 -6.75 -31.87
CA THR A 476 -6.95 -7.14 -30.95
C THR A 476 -7.05 -8.61 -30.58
N VAL A 477 -5.90 -9.27 -30.43
CA VAL A 477 -5.78 -10.64 -29.93
C VAL A 477 -4.72 -10.66 -28.85
N SER A 478 -5.07 -11.24 -27.71
CA SER A 478 -4.13 -11.46 -26.60
C SER A 478 -3.84 -12.95 -26.48
N PHE A 479 -2.57 -13.30 -26.48
CA PHE A 479 -2.09 -14.65 -26.24
C PHE A 479 -1.35 -14.69 -24.92
N SER A 480 -1.62 -15.69 -24.08
CA SER A 480 -0.87 -15.94 -22.86
C SER A 480 -0.64 -17.44 -22.63
N ALA A 481 0.45 -17.80 -21.95
CA ALA A 481 0.77 -19.18 -21.63
C ALA A 481 1.62 -19.30 -20.35
N PHE A 482 1.36 -20.33 -19.55
CA PHE A 482 2.02 -20.60 -18.28
C PHE A 482 2.62 -22.01 -18.24
N ASP A 483 3.83 -22.15 -17.70
CA ASP A 483 4.44 -23.46 -17.43
C ASP A 483 4.08 -23.95 -16.02
N MET A 484 3.16 -24.90 -15.93
CA MET A 484 2.69 -25.52 -14.70
C MET A 484 3.45 -26.83 -14.45
N VAL A 485 4.73 -26.74 -14.07
CA VAL A 485 5.59 -27.89 -13.71
C VAL A 485 5.72 -28.91 -14.86
N GLY A 486 5.86 -28.42 -16.09
CA GLY A 486 6.17 -29.23 -17.29
C GLY A 486 4.99 -29.54 -18.20
N ASP A 487 3.78 -29.08 -17.87
CA ASP A 487 2.63 -29.02 -18.76
C ASP A 487 2.27 -27.54 -18.99
N ILE A 488 2.39 -27.05 -20.23
CA ILE A 488 2.14 -25.64 -20.56
C ILE A 488 0.69 -25.47 -20.97
N GLU A 489 -0.02 -24.60 -20.26
CA GLU A 489 -1.39 -24.19 -20.59
C GLU A 489 -1.34 -22.81 -21.27
N ALA A 490 -2.08 -22.70 -22.36
CA ALA A 490 -2.05 -21.56 -23.26
C ALA A 490 -3.47 -21.10 -23.59
N THR A 491 -3.66 -19.80 -23.61
CA THR A 491 -4.93 -19.11 -23.81
C THR A 491 -4.79 -18.06 -24.91
N LEU A 492 -5.77 -18.01 -25.81
CA LEU A 492 -5.95 -16.93 -26.77
C LEU A 492 -7.30 -16.27 -26.52
N ASP A 493 -7.26 -14.98 -26.22
CA ASP A 493 -8.43 -14.13 -26.23
C ASP A 493 -8.68 -13.61 -27.66
N LEU A 494 -9.81 -14.02 -28.23
CA LEU A 494 -10.29 -13.64 -29.56
C LEU A 494 -11.59 -12.82 -29.47
N SER A 495 -11.99 -12.37 -28.27
CA SER A 495 -13.22 -11.60 -28.04
C SER A 495 -13.31 -10.36 -28.93
N ASN A 496 -12.16 -9.73 -29.21
CA ASN A 496 -12.03 -8.56 -30.07
C ASN A 496 -11.41 -8.89 -31.45
N ALA A 497 -11.41 -10.16 -31.87
CA ALA A 497 -10.84 -10.64 -33.12
C ALA A 497 -11.80 -11.50 -33.96
N PRO A 498 -12.94 -10.95 -34.41
CA PRO A 498 -13.96 -11.67 -35.18
C PRO A 498 -13.41 -12.27 -36.49
N SER A 499 -12.33 -11.72 -37.05
CA SER A 499 -11.68 -12.25 -38.24
C SER A 499 -10.99 -13.62 -38.00
N LEU A 500 -10.65 -13.94 -36.75
CA LEU A 500 -10.02 -15.21 -36.35
C LEU A 500 -10.99 -16.22 -35.73
N THR A 501 -12.16 -15.81 -35.27
CA THR A 501 -13.20 -16.73 -34.80
C THR A 501 -13.98 -17.39 -35.95
N GLY A 502 -13.84 -16.88 -37.19
CA GLY A 502 -14.54 -17.38 -38.36
C GLY A 502 -16.03 -16.99 -38.43
N ILE A 503 -16.46 -16.10 -37.54
CA ILE A 503 -17.82 -15.57 -37.47
C ILE A 503 -17.92 -14.38 -38.44
N SER A 504 -18.57 -14.60 -39.58
CA SER A 504 -18.72 -13.54 -40.59
C SER A 504 -19.63 -12.42 -40.06
N ALA A 505 -19.12 -11.18 -40.04
CA ALA A 505 -19.82 -9.95 -39.62
C ALA A 505 -21.08 -9.55 -40.45
N GLU A 506 -21.65 -10.47 -41.23
CA GLU A 506 -22.86 -10.25 -42.05
C GLU A 506 -24.11 -10.96 -41.48
N GLY A 507 -24.02 -11.54 -40.28
CA GLY A 507 -25.15 -12.20 -39.59
C GLY A 507 -25.61 -11.55 -38.28
N ALA A 508 -24.85 -10.61 -37.72
CA ALA A 508 -25.12 -9.99 -36.40
C ALA A 508 -25.70 -8.57 -36.51
N SER A 509 -26.51 -8.32 -37.55
CA SER A 509 -27.16 -7.04 -37.80
C SER A 509 -28.57 -7.30 -38.32
N GLU A 510 -29.44 -7.81 -37.45
CA GLU A 510 -30.90 -7.66 -37.51
C GLU A 510 -31.47 -8.43 -36.31
N ASP A 511 -31.89 -7.70 -35.27
CA ASP A 511 -32.61 -8.16 -34.06
C ASP A 511 -31.78 -8.39 -32.78
N ALA A 512 -31.28 -7.29 -32.20
CA ALA A 512 -31.23 -7.07 -30.74
C ALA A 512 -31.09 -5.56 -30.45
N GLY A 513 -31.93 -4.76 -31.09
CA GLY A 513 -32.30 -3.45 -30.57
C GLY A 513 -33.42 -3.66 -29.56
N VAL A 514 -33.06 -4.06 -28.34
CA VAL A 514 -33.91 -3.88 -27.16
C VAL A 514 -33.09 -3.07 -26.18
N THR A 515 -33.17 -1.76 -26.34
CA THR A 515 -33.05 -0.83 -25.22
C THR A 515 -34.12 -1.21 -24.20
N THR A 516 -33.72 -1.89 -23.13
CA THR A 516 -34.43 -1.74 -21.85
C THR A 516 -34.12 -0.33 -21.37
N GLU A 517 -35.12 0.56 -21.39
CA GLU A 517 -35.09 1.71 -20.49
C GLU A 517 -34.79 1.17 -19.08
N PRO A 518 -33.87 1.78 -18.30
CA PRO A 518 -33.66 1.36 -16.92
C PRO A 518 -34.99 1.49 -16.21
N SER A 519 -35.53 0.36 -15.76
CA SER A 519 -36.69 0.36 -14.90
C SER A 519 -36.29 1.11 -13.63
N ALA A 520 -36.91 2.26 -13.37
CA ALA A 520 -36.74 3.02 -12.13
C ALA A 520 -37.16 2.26 -10.85
N ASP A 521 -37.50 0.98 -10.99
CA ASP A 521 -37.89 0.03 -9.93
C ASP A 521 -37.03 -1.27 -9.96
N ALA A 522 -35.92 -1.35 -10.72
CA ALA A 522 -35.00 -2.49 -10.59
C ALA A 522 -34.24 -2.39 -9.25
N PRO A 523 -34.13 -3.47 -8.46
CA PRO A 523 -33.42 -3.42 -7.19
C PRO A 523 -31.95 -3.05 -7.44
N THR A 524 -31.50 -1.95 -6.84
CA THR A 524 -30.10 -1.56 -6.80
C THR A 524 -29.35 -2.58 -5.96
N PHE A 525 -28.43 -3.33 -6.58
CA PHE A 525 -27.54 -4.23 -5.86
C PHE A 525 -26.22 -3.51 -5.61
N THR A 526 -25.81 -3.44 -4.35
CA THR A 526 -24.55 -2.81 -3.90
C THR A 526 -23.66 -3.85 -3.21
N ILE A 527 -22.40 -3.50 -2.93
CA ILE A 527 -21.49 -4.36 -2.16
C ILE A 527 -22.09 -4.71 -0.78
N ASN A 528 -22.91 -3.81 -0.22
CA ASN A 528 -23.57 -3.99 1.08
C ASN A 528 -24.65 -5.08 1.04
N ASP A 529 -25.19 -5.40 -0.14
CA ASP A 529 -26.15 -6.48 -0.32
C ASP A 529 -25.46 -7.85 -0.52
N TRP A 530 -24.11 -7.88 -0.54
CA TRP A 530 -23.34 -9.11 -0.71
C TRP A 530 -23.27 -9.91 0.58
N PRO A 531 -23.68 -11.20 0.59
CA PRO A 531 -23.72 -11.96 1.81
C PRO A 531 -22.30 -12.33 2.28
N THR A 532 -22.07 -12.21 3.59
CA THR A 532 -20.89 -12.74 4.28
C THR A 532 -21.22 -14.02 5.03
N PRO A 533 -20.36 -15.06 4.99
CA PRO A 533 -20.54 -16.26 5.79
C PRO A 533 -20.60 -15.92 7.30
N PRO A 534 -21.49 -16.54 8.11
CA PRO A 534 -21.61 -16.23 9.55
C PRO A 534 -20.37 -16.52 10.41
N ALA A 535 -19.35 -17.17 9.84
CA ALA A 535 -18.07 -17.44 10.49
C ALA A 535 -16.93 -16.62 9.88
N ALA A 536 -17.25 -15.60 9.09
CA ALA A 536 -16.28 -14.67 8.55
C ALA A 536 -15.64 -13.85 9.67
N THR A 537 -14.36 -13.55 9.51
CA THR A 537 -13.54 -12.75 10.41
C THR A 537 -12.75 -11.75 9.58
N GLU A 538 -12.30 -10.65 10.17
CA GLU A 538 -11.60 -9.58 9.46
C GLU A 538 -12.43 -9.04 8.28
N VAL A 539 -13.74 -8.87 8.48
CA VAL A 539 -14.64 -8.37 7.45
C VAL A 539 -14.41 -6.87 7.27
N ASN A 540 -14.08 -6.47 6.05
CA ASN A 540 -13.86 -5.10 5.66
C ASN A 540 -14.71 -4.79 4.41
N VAL A 541 -15.54 -3.75 4.51
CA VAL A 541 -16.29 -3.21 3.37
C VAL A 541 -15.89 -1.76 3.18
N ALA A 542 -15.35 -1.45 1.99
CA ALA A 542 -14.86 -0.13 1.64
C ALA A 542 -15.27 0.22 0.19
N GLY A 543 -16.23 1.14 0.05
CA GLY A 543 -16.74 1.56 -1.26
C GLY A 543 -17.42 0.42 -2.01
N GLU A 544 -16.69 -0.16 -2.96
CA GLU A 544 -17.13 -1.24 -3.85
C GLU A 544 -16.44 -2.59 -3.55
N LEU A 545 -15.58 -2.61 -2.52
CA LEU A 545 -14.79 -3.78 -2.12
C LEU A 545 -15.33 -4.41 -0.82
N LEU A 546 -15.50 -5.74 -0.82
CA LEU A 546 -15.71 -6.57 0.36
C LEU A 546 -14.55 -7.56 0.47
N SER A 547 -13.83 -7.55 1.59
CA SER A 547 -12.81 -8.53 1.89
C SER A 547 -13.04 -9.16 3.26
N TYR A 548 -12.81 -10.47 3.40
CA TYR A 548 -12.89 -11.16 4.69
C TYR A 548 -12.14 -12.50 4.66
N LYS A 549 -11.95 -13.11 5.83
CA LYS A 549 -11.44 -14.48 5.98
C LYS A 549 -12.52 -15.39 6.54
N VAL A 550 -12.55 -16.66 6.13
CA VAL A 550 -13.52 -17.63 6.65
C VAL A 550 -12.91 -19.02 6.76
N ALA A 551 -13.10 -19.68 7.90
CA ALA A 551 -12.69 -21.07 8.14
C ALA A 551 -13.60 -22.08 7.42
N MET A 552 -13.72 -21.95 6.09
CA MET A 552 -14.60 -22.74 5.23
C MET A 552 -13.82 -23.21 3.98
N PRO A 553 -13.89 -24.51 3.60
CA PRO A 553 -13.29 -24.99 2.36
C PRO A 553 -13.86 -24.26 1.13
N LEU A 554 -13.05 -24.09 0.09
CA LEU A 554 -13.42 -23.35 -1.12
C LEU A 554 -14.68 -23.90 -1.81
N ALA A 555 -14.86 -25.21 -1.78
CA ALA A 555 -16.06 -25.88 -2.28
C ALA A 555 -17.34 -25.46 -1.54
N ASP A 556 -17.26 -25.35 -0.21
CA ASP A 556 -18.38 -24.94 0.63
C ASP A 556 -18.64 -23.44 0.47
N LEU A 557 -17.59 -22.64 0.26
CA LEU A 557 -17.69 -21.20 -0.03
C LEU A 557 -18.32 -20.92 -1.40
N ALA A 558 -17.93 -21.68 -2.43
CA ALA A 558 -18.53 -21.59 -3.76
C ALA A 558 -20.02 -21.95 -3.73
N GLU A 559 -20.41 -22.97 -2.95
CA GLU A 559 -21.81 -23.32 -2.75
C GLU A 559 -22.58 -22.26 -1.93
N PHE A 560 -21.90 -21.57 -1.01
CA PHE A 560 -22.47 -20.44 -0.28
C PHE A 560 -22.82 -19.26 -1.21
N TYR A 561 -21.96 -18.94 -2.19
CA TYR A 561 -22.18 -17.83 -3.12
C TYR A 561 -23.02 -18.17 -4.35
N ARG A 562 -23.16 -19.45 -4.70
CA ARG A 562 -23.95 -19.91 -5.85
C ARG A 562 -25.36 -19.29 -5.94
N PRO A 563 -26.16 -19.22 -4.86
CA PRO A 563 -27.48 -18.58 -4.91
C PRO A 563 -27.42 -17.08 -5.24
N THR A 564 -26.38 -16.38 -4.80
CA THR A 564 -26.19 -14.94 -5.07
C THR A 564 -25.83 -14.72 -6.53
N PHE A 565 -24.92 -15.54 -7.07
CA PHE A 565 -24.57 -15.51 -8.50
C PHE A 565 -25.77 -15.85 -9.40
N GLU A 566 -26.61 -16.82 -9.01
CA GLU A 566 -27.85 -17.15 -9.73
C GLU A 566 -28.90 -16.05 -9.64
N MET A 567 -29.04 -15.41 -8.46
CA MET A 567 -29.98 -14.30 -8.25
C MET A 567 -29.65 -13.09 -9.12
N MET A 568 -28.35 -12.85 -9.39
CA MET A 568 -27.85 -11.69 -10.11
C MET A 568 -27.48 -11.95 -11.56
N ASP A 569 -27.71 -13.17 -12.04
CA ASP A 569 -27.43 -13.57 -13.42
C ASP A 569 -25.95 -13.38 -13.82
N LEU A 570 -25.03 -13.60 -12.87
CA LEU A 570 -23.57 -13.43 -13.06
C LEU A 570 -22.90 -14.69 -13.64
N GLY A 571 -23.67 -15.76 -13.88
CA GLY A 571 -23.15 -17.06 -14.32
C GLY A 571 -22.43 -17.82 -13.21
N THR A 572 -22.72 -19.12 -13.04
CA THR A 572 -22.17 -19.94 -11.95
C THR A 572 -21.05 -20.89 -12.36
N SER A 573 -20.64 -20.85 -13.63
CA SER A 573 -19.67 -21.79 -14.20
C SER A 573 -18.32 -21.73 -13.48
N CYS A 574 -17.89 -20.55 -13.04
CA CYS A 574 -16.66 -20.39 -12.26
C CYS A 574 -16.73 -21.10 -10.89
N LEU A 575 -17.93 -21.36 -10.35
CA LEU A 575 -18.16 -22.01 -9.06
C LEU A 575 -18.27 -23.54 -9.15
N ASP A 576 -18.39 -24.11 -10.35
CA ASP A 576 -18.77 -25.53 -10.56
C ASP A 576 -17.66 -26.54 -10.24
N ASP A 577 -16.39 -26.10 -10.30
CA ASP A 577 -15.22 -26.96 -10.05
C ASP A 577 -14.41 -26.54 -8.81
N ALA A 578 -14.98 -25.68 -7.93
CA ALA A 578 -14.30 -25.15 -6.74
C ALA A 578 -13.76 -26.23 -5.78
N ALA A 579 -14.27 -27.46 -5.85
CA ALA A 579 -13.80 -28.59 -5.05
C ALA A 579 -12.48 -29.20 -5.53
N ASP A 580 -12.06 -28.89 -6.76
CA ASP A 580 -10.86 -29.44 -7.39
C ASP A 580 -9.68 -28.44 -7.43
N TYR A 581 -9.88 -27.22 -6.91
CA TYR A 581 -8.90 -26.13 -6.89
C TYR A 581 -8.66 -25.57 -5.48
N THR A 582 -7.53 -24.88 -5.28
CA THR A 582 -7.18 -24.18 -4.02
C THR A 582 -7.39 -22.67 -4.10
N SER A 583 -7.92 -22.19 -5.22
CA SER A 583 -8.33 -20.80 -5.42
C SER A 583 -9.44 -20.74 -6.46
N LEU A 584 -10.34 -19.78 -6.29
CA LEU A 584 -11.49 -19.50 -7.14
C LEU A 584 -11.38 -18.06 -7.58
N SER A 585 -11.40 -17.83 -8.88
CA SER A 585 -11.52 -16.48 -9.44
C SER A 585 -12.70 -16.48 -10.39
N CYS A 586 -13.65 -15.59 -10.15
CA CYS A 586 -14.74 -15.30 -11.05
C CYS A 586 -14.65 -13.83 -11.44
N SER A 587 -14.51 -13.56 -12.73
CA SER A 587 -14.83 -12.25 -13.27
C SER A 587 -16.11 -12.42 -14.09
N SER A 588 -17.19 -11.82 -13.61
CA SER A 588 -18.53 -12.04 -14.12
C SER A 588 -19.27 -10.72 -14.20
N GLY A 589 -20.04 -10.50 -15.26
CA GLY A 589 -20.88 -9.31 -15.38
C GLY A 589 -22.08 -9.56 -16.26
N ASN A 590 -23.15 -8.82 -15.99
CA ASN A 590 -24.44 -8.94 -16.71
C ASN A 590 -24.77 -7.68 -17.54
N GLY A 591 -23.83 -6.74 -17.65
CA GLY A 591 -24.00 -5.46 -18.35
C GLY A 591 -24.35 -4.29 -17.43
N ASP A 592 -24.91 -4.55 -16.25
CA ASP A 592 -25.22 -3.53 -15.23
C ASP A 592 -24.23 -3.55 -14.06
N VAL A 593 -23.67 -4.72 -13.74
CA VAL A 593 -22.69 -4.92 -12.66
C VAL A 593 -21.52 -5.77 -13.18
N MET A 594 -20.29 -5.41 -12.80
CA MET A 594 -19.10 -6.26 -12.90
C MET A 594 -18.72 -6.75 -11.51
N LEU A 595 -18.38 -8.02 -11.40
CA LEU A 595 -17.94 -8.65 -10.17
C LEU A 595 -16.58 -9.31 -10.42
N ASN A 596 -15.58 -8.91 -9.65
CA ASN A 596 -14.35 -9.68 -9.48
C ASN A 596 -14.40 -10.35 -8.12
N PHE A 597 -14.69 -11.65 -8.12
CA PHE A 597 -14.65 -12.49 -6.95
C PHE A 597 -13.34 -13.27 -6.95
N PHE A 598 -12.55 -13.12 -5.89
CA PHE A 598 -11.36 -13.90 -5.65
C PHE A 598 -11.47 -14.57 -4.28
N ALA A 599 -11.30 -15.87 -4.24
CA ALA A 599 -11.17 -16.61 -3.01
C ALA A 599 -9.99 -17.56 -3.10
N PHE A 600 -9.17 -17.64 -2.07
CA PHE A 600 -8.06 -18.59 -2.04
C PHE A 600 -8.03 -19.34 -0.71
N GLU A 601 -7.81 -20.65 -0.77
CA GLU A 601 -7.56 -21.45 0.43
C GLU A 601 -6.18 -21.09 0.97
N GLY A 602 -6.16 -20.28 2.02
CA GLY A 602 -5.00 -20.11 2.88
C GLY A 602 -4.73 -21.40 3.67
N PHE A 603 -3.74 -21.37 4.55
CA PHE A 603 -3.29 -22.59 5.23
C PHE A 603 -4.31 -23.14 6.29
N GLU A 604 -5.36 -22.39 6.70
CA GLU A 604 -6.38 -22.62 7.76
C GLU A 604 -7.69 -21.93 7.40
N ASP A 605 -7.66 -20.72 6.83
CA ASP A 605 -8.83 -19.95 6.40
C ASP A 605 -8.81 -19.69 4.89
N THR A 606 -9.99 -19.64 4.28
CA THR A 606 -10.17 -19.15 2.92
C THR A 606 -10.30 -17.62 2.99
N GLU A 607 -9.38 -16.91 2.34
CA GLU A 607 -9.47 -15.45 2.22
C GLU A 607 -10.26 -15.11 0.97
N VAL A 608 -11.12 -14.11 1.09
CA VAL A 608 -12.10 -13.74 0.07
C VAL A 608 -12.02 -12.25 -0.15
N GLU A 609 -11.91 -11.86 -1.41
CA GLU A 609 -11.94 -10.49 -1.89
C GLU A 609 -12.97 -10.40 -3.01
N ILE A 610 -13.84 -9.41 -2.93
CA ILE A 610 -14.98 -9.26 -3.81
C ILE A 610 -15.05 -7.79 -4.18
N ASP A 611 -14.72 -7.48 -5.42
CA ASP A 611 -14.77 -6.14 -5.97
C ASP A 611 -15.99 -6.04 -6.90
N PHE A 612 -16.86 -5.08 -6.61
CA PHE A 612 -18.11 -4.80 -7.30
C PHE A 612 -18.00 -3.52 -8.08
N THR A 613 -18.28 -3.50 -9.38
CA THR A 613 -18.44 -2.24 -10.11
C THR A 613 -19.88 -2.13 -10.61
N ASN A 614 -20.64 -1.15 -10.15
CA ASN A 614 -22.01 -0.92 -10.61
C ASN A 614 -22.06 0.15 -11.71
N TYR A 615 -22.38 -0.25 -12.95
CA TYR A 615 -22.42 0.64 -14.10
C TYR A 615 -23.72 1.47 -14.22
N ASN A 616 -24.73 1.19 -13.39
CA ASN A 616 -26.03 1.88 -13.40
C ASN A 616 -26.24 2.80 -12.18
N TYR A 617 -25.19 3.15 -11.43
CA TYR A 617 -25.29 4.10 -10.33
C TYR A 617 -25.40 5.54 -10.86
N PRO A 618 -26.56 6.22 -10.78
CA PRO A 618 -26.56 7.67 -10.91
C PRO A 618 -25.82 8.22 -9.69
N VAL A 619 -24.84 9.09 -9.94
CA VAL A 619 -24.26 9.93 -8.89
C VAL A 619 -25.35 10.92 -8.46
N GLU A 620 -26.31 10.45 -7.65
CA GLU A 620 -27.08 11.35 -6.81
C GLU A 620 -26.04 11.99 -5.90
N SER A 621 -25.86 13.29 -6.08
CA SER A 621 -25.21 14.15 -5.12
C SER A 621 -25.55 13.67 -3.71
N SER A 622 -24.53 13.41 -2.90
CA SER A 622 -24.63 13.57 -1.44
C SER A 622 -24.93 15.04 -1.18
N SER A 623 -26.16 15.42 -1.49
CA SER A 623 -26.72 16.68 -1.07
C SER A 623 -26.59 16.65 0.45
N SER A 624 -25.98 17.68 1.00
CA SER A 624 -26.21 18.09 2.38
C SER A 624 -27.67 18.54 2.50
N GLY A 625 -28.59 17.63 2.23
CA GLY A 625 -29.98 17.69 2.60
C GLY A 625 -30.05 16.99 3.94
N SER A 626 -30.24 17.77 5.00
CA SER A 626 -30.86 17.29 6.22
C SER A 626 -32.25 16.76 5.87
N ASP A 627 -32.34 15.58 5.27
CA ASP A 627 -33.59 14.84 5.15
C ASP A 627 -33.62 13.87 6.31
N SER A 628 -34.60 14.08 7.18
CA SER A 628 -34.88 13.28 8.36
C SER A 628 -35.48 11.94 7.96
N GLY A 629 -34.77 11.16 7.14
CA GLY A 629 -35.01 9.74 6.94
C GLY A 629 -34.64 8.98 8.20
N GLU A 630 -35.50 8.06 8.64
CA GLU A 630 -35.22 7.21 9.80
C GLU A 630 -34.11 6.22 9.41
N LEU A 631 -32.95 6.27 10.08
CA LEU A 631 -31.87 5.30 9.88
C LEU A 631 -32.40 3.89 10.18
N THR A 632 -32.13 2.94 9.28
CA THR A 632 -32.46 1.52 9.49
C THR A 632 -31.21 0.72 9.79
N ALA A 633 -31.37 -0.42 10.49
CA ALA A 633 -30.26 -1.27 10.90
C ALA A 633 -30.20 -2.59 10.12
N GLU A 634 -29.02 -2.92 9.62
CA GLU A 634 -28.63 -4.30 9.32
C GLU A 634 -27.72 -4.82 10.44
N LEU A 635 -27.67 -6.14 10.69
CA LEU A 635 -26.81 -6.70 11.73
C LEU A 635 -25.55 -7.31 11.13
N ASN A 636 -24.38 -6.83 11.56
CA ASN A 636 -23.09 -7.48 11.28
C ASN A 636 -22.43 -7.93 12.60
N ASP A 637 -22.08 -9.22 12.69
CA ASP A 637 -21.55 -9.86 13.91
C ASP A 637 -22.37 -9.63 15.20
N GLY A 638 -23.68 -9.37 15.02
CA GLY A 638 -24.62 -9.08 16.11
C GLY A 638 -24.65 -7.62 16.55
N PHE A 639 -23.96 -6.73 15.85
CA PHE A 639 -24.02 -5.28 16.03
C PHE A 639 -24.84 -4.58 14.93
N PRO A 640 -25.59 -3.52 15.27
CA PRO A 640 -26.34 -2.76 14.28
C PRO A 640 -25.40 -1.88 13.43
N LEU A 641 -25.51 -2.01 12.11
CA LEU A 641 -24.91 -1.14 11.11
C LEU A 641 -25.95 -0.14 10.62
N PRO A 642 -25.67 1.18 10.64
CA PRO A 642 -26.57 2.20 10.13
C PRO A 642 -26.62 2.11 8.60
N SER A 643 -27.81 2.26 8.02
CA SER A 643 -28.04 2.14 6.58
C SER A 643 -27.30 3.15 5.71
N ASP A 644 -26.78 4.23 6.30
CA ASP A 644 -26.01 5.25 5.60
C ASP A 644 -24.49 5.08 5.77
N ASN A 645 -24.04 3.95 6.33
CA ASN A 645 -22.61 3.70 6.51
C ASN A 645 -21.84 3.80 5.17
N THR A 646 -20.65 4.38 5.23
CA THR A 646 -19.72 4.56 4.09
C THR A 646 -18.57 3.56 4.10
N GLY A 647 -18.42 2.81 5.18
CA GLY A 647 -17.49 1.70 5.33
C GLY A 647 -17.53 1.10 6.74
N TYR A 648 -17.08 -0.14 6.89
CA TYR A 648 -16.94 -0.76 8.21
C TYR A 648 -15.85 -1.85 8.26
N PHE A 649 -15.33 -2.07 9.47
CA PHE A 649 -14.36 -3.12 9.80
C PHE A 649 -14.80 -3.87 11.05
N SER A 650 -14.88 -5.21 11.00
CA SER A 650 -15.16 -6.05 12.18
C SER A 650 -14.05 -7.06 12.48
N GLU A 651 -13.73 -7.21 13.76
CA GLU A 651 -12.80 -8.22 14.28
C GLU A 651 -13.28 -8.76 15.64
N GLY A 652 -12.86 -9.96 16.02
CA GLY A 652 -13.20 -10.48 17.34
C GLY A 652 -12.89 -11.96 17.55
N THR A 653 -13.07 -12.37 18.80
CA THR A 653 -13.05 -13.75 19.29
C THR A 653 -14.38 -14.07 19.96
N GLU A 654 -14.56 -15.30 20.47
CA GLU A 654 -15.72 -15.62 21.32
C GLU A 654 -15.75 -14.82 22.65
N PHE A 655 -14.64 -14.15 23.00
CA PHE A 655 -14.48 -13.40 24.26
C PHE A 655 -14.58 -11.88 24.09
N SER A 656 -14.32 -11.34 22.90
CA SER A 656 -14.32 -9.90 22.60
C SER A 656 -14.69 -9.66 21.14
N ARG A 657 -15.40 -8.57 20.84
CA ARG A 657 -15.72 -8.16 19.46
C ARG A 657 -15.58 -6.66 19.32
N ASN A 658 -15.00 -6.22 18.21
CA ASN A 658 -14.87 -4.82 17.81
C ASN A 658 -15.49 -4.62 16.43
N LEU A 659 -16.21 -3.52 16.27
CA LEU A 659 -16.74 -3.04 15.00
C LEU A 659 -16.46 -1.55 14.90
N VAL A 660 -15.84 -1.13 13.81
CA VAL A 660 -15.65 0.28 13.45
C VAL A 660 -16.46 0.57 12.20
N VAL A 661 -17.20 1.67 12.19
CA VAL A 661 -18.07 2.09 11.08
C VAL A 661 -17.86 3.57 10.81
N THR A 662 -17.93 4.00 9.56
CA THR A 662 -18.03 5.42 9.19
C THR A 662 -19.43 5.72 8.68
N SER A 663 -19.98 6.88 9.04
CA SER A 663 -21.29 7.34 8.58
C SER A 663 -21.32 8.86 8.41
N PRO A 664 -21.98 9.38 7.36
CA PRO A 664 -22.17 10.80 7.14
C PRO A 664 -23.16 11.42 8.13
N SER A 665 -23.94 10.60 8.87
CA SER A 665 -24.83 11.09 9.91
C SER A 665 -24.05 11.73 11.07
N ASP A 666 -24.65 12.78 11.65
CA ASP A 666 -24.07 13.43 12.82
C ASP A 666 -24.17 12.55 14.08
N THR A 667 -23.33 12.86 15.07
CA THR A 667 -23.26 12.12 16.35
C THR A 667 -24.57 12.07 17.13
N THR A 668 -25.45 13.07 16.98
CA THR A 668 -26.75 13.06 17.68
C THR A 668 -27.69 12.06 17.03
N THR A 669 -27.77 12.07 15.70
CA THR A 669 -28.58 11.14 14.92
C THR A 669 -28.14 9.69 15.15
N LEU A 670 -26.83 9.43 15.10
CA LEU A 670 -26.27 8.09 15.34
C LEU A 670 -26.44 7.63 16.78
N LEU A 671 -26.31 8.53 17.76
CA LEU A 671 -26.55 8.18 19.16
C LEU A 671 -28.00 7.71 19.37
N GLU A 672 -28.99 8.43 18.83
CA GLU A 672 -30.40 8.05 18.92
C GLU A 672 -30.67 6.70 18.24
N PHE A 673 -30.06 6.47 17.08
CA PHE A 673 -30.12 5.20 16.35
C PHE A 673 -29.56 4.04 17.20
N TYR A 674 -28.31 4.14 17.67
CA TYR A 674 -27.67 3.07 18.43
C TYR A 674 -28.35 2.81 19.77
N GLN A 675 -28.85 3.84 20.45
CA GLN A 675 -29.64 3.65 21.67
C GLN A 675 -30.91 2.83 21.41
N ALA A 676 -31.61 3.07 20.29
CA ALA A 676 -32.81 2.34 19.93
C ALA A 676 -32.51 0.88 19.55
N GLU A 677 -31.54 0.67 18.65
CA GLU A 677 -31.21 -0.64 18.10
C GLU A 677 -30.55 -1.55 19.15
N LEU A 678 -29.58 -1.06 19.91
CA LEU A 678 -28.94 -1.85 20.97
C LEU A 678 -29.95 -2.20 22.08
N SER A 679 -30.88 -1.29 22.40
CA SER A 679 -31.98 -1.59 23.33
C SER A 679 -32.91 -2.69 22.80
N ALA A 680 -33.21 -2.70 21.50
CA ALA A 680 -34.00 -3.74 20.87
C ALA A 680 -33.29 -5.11 20.89
N LEU A 681 -31.96 -5.10 20.79
CA LEU A 681 -31.09 -6.27 20.92
C LEU A 681 -30.88 -6.72 22.38
N GLY A 682 -31.45 -6.01 23.36
CA GLY A 682 -31.43 -6.40 24.77
C GLY A 682 -30.26 -5.84 25.57
N TRP A 683 -29.50 -4.90 25.00
CA TRP A 683 -28.52 -4.10 25.72
C TRP A 683 -29.21 -2.97 26.51
N GLN A 684 -28.71 -2.66 27.70
CA GLN A 684 -29.23 -1.63 28.58
C GLN A 684 -28.15 -0.59 28.80
N GLU A 685 -28.45 0.66 28.45
CA GLU A 685 -27.54 1.77 28.69
C GLU A 685 -27.29 1.94 30.20
N GLU A 686 -26.02 2.05 30.58
CA GLU A 686 -25.57 2.20 31.97
C GLU A 686 -25.09 3.62 32.26
N ASP A 687 -24.14 4.10 31.45
CA ASP A 687 -23.53 5.42 31.60
C ASP A 687 -23.16 6.00 30.23
N SER A 688 -23.21 7.32 30.13
CA SER A 688 -22.79 8.07 28.96
C SER A 688 -21.92 9.25 29.36
N SER A 689 -20.84 9.47 28.61
CA SER A 689 -19.87 10.52 28.86
C SER A 689 -19.46 11.18 27.54
N VAL A 690 -19.02 12.43 27.62
CA VAL A 690 -18.52 13.19 26.47
C VAL A 690 -17.16 13.75 26.85
N ASP A 691 -16.15 13.47 26.05
CA ASP A 691 -14.79 14.02 26.19
C ASP A 691 -14.37 14.65 24.85
N GLY A 692 -14.15 15.96 24.83
CA GLY A 692 -13.99 16.70 23.58
C GLY A 692 -15.23 16.59 22.68
N ASP A 693 -15.02 16.15 21.45
CA ASP A 693 -16.06 15.89 20.46
C ASP A 693 -16.48 14.40 20.42
N THR A 694 -15.86 13.55 21.25
CA THR A 694 -16.17 12.13 21.34
C THR A 694 -17.25 11.85 22.38
N THR A 695 -18.29 11.11 21.98
CA THR A 695 -19.32 10.60 22.88
C THR A 695 -19.10 9.12 23.12
N THR A 696 -19.01 8.71 24.38
CA THR A 696 -18.87 7.30 24.79
C THR A 696 -20.06 6.88 25.63
N VAL A 697 -20.72 5.79 25.23
CA VAL A 697 -21.86 5.19 25.93
C VAL A 697 -21.54 3.75 26.27
N THR A 698 -21.82 3.37 27.51
CA THR A 698 -21.62 2.00 27.99
C THR A 698 -22.97 1.32 28.18
N PHE A 699 -23.06 0.07 27.75
CA PHE A 699 -24.24 -0.77 27.87
C PHE A 699 -23.89 -2.07 28.60
N SER A 700 -24.87 -2.64 29.29
CA SER A 700 -24.84 -4.00 29.84
C SER A 700 -25.85 -4.88 29.12
N GLY A 701 -25.53 -6.14 28.84
CA GLY A 701 -26.39 -6.98 28.01
C GLY A 701 -26.08 -8.47 28.08
N PRO A 702 -26.64 -9.26 27.14
CA PRO A 702 -26.59 -10.72 27.16
C PRO A 702 -25.15 -11.27 27.15
N ASP A 703 -24.25 -10.57 26.45
CA ASP A 703 -22.86 -10.99 26.29
C ASP A 703 -21.89 -10.17 27.15
N GLY A 704 -22.35 -9.46 28.18
CA GLY A 704 -21.46 -8.68 29.07
C GLY A 704 -21.60 -7.17 28.92
N ASN A 705 -20.48 -6.48 28.72
CA ASN A 705 -20.46 -5.02 28.52
C ASN A 705 -20.18 -4.68 27.05
N LEU A 706 -20.78 -3.58 26.61
CA LEU A 706 -20.60 -3.01 25.28
C LEU A 706 -20.28 -1.53 25.43
N THR A 707 -19.28 -1.04 24.71
CA THR A 707 -18.94 0.37 24.63
C THR A 707 -19.22 0.85 23.21
N LEU A 708 -20.03 1.88 23.09
CA LEU A 708 -20.23 2.67 21.87
C LEU A 708 -19.39 3.94 21.99
N THR A 709 -18.61 4.25 20.96
CA THR A 709 -17.86 5.50 20.81
C THR A 709 -18.28 6.16 19.52
N LEU A 710 -18.58 7.45 19.56
CA LEU A 710 -18.93 8.26 18.39
C LEU A 710 -17.97 9.44 18.33
N THR A 711 -17.18 9.54 17.26
CA THR A 711 -16.16 10.58 17.09
C THR A 711 -16.32 11.25 15.72
N PRO A 712 -16.60 12.57 15.67
CA PRO A 712 -16.56 13.32 14.41
C PRO A 712 -15.15 13.31 13.82
N SER A 713 -15.02 12.95 12.55
CA SER A 713 -13.75 12.92 11.82
C SER A 713 -13.99 13.15 10.33
N GLY A 714 -13.23 14.06 9.71
CA GLY A 714 -13.24 14.22 8.24
C GLY A 714 -14.56 14.64 7.59
N GLY A 715 -15.53 15.17 8.34
CA GLY A 715 -16.88 15.49 7.82
C GLY A 715 -17.90 14.36 8.01
N GLU A 716 -17.47 13.21 8.54
CA GLU A 716 -18.29 12.07 8.93
C GLU A 716 -18.21 11.83 10.45
N THR A 717 -18.94 10.83 10.93
CA THR A 717 -18.82 10.29 12.29
C THR A 717 -18.27 8.87 12.22
N GLU A 718 -17.13 8.65 12.88
CA GLU A 718 -16.63 7.30 13.17
C GLU A 718 -17.36 6.72 14.38
N ILE A 719 -17.83 5.48 14.24
CA ILE A 719 -18.51 4.71 15.26
C ILE A 719 -17.66 3.51 15.65
N GLY A 720 -17.30 3.41 16.93
CA GLY A 720 -16.66 2.24 17.50
C GLY A 720 -17.60 1.48 18.44
N LEU A 721 -17.86 0.21 18.17
CA LEU A 721 -18.57 -0.72 19.05
C LEU A 721 -17.62 -1.81 19.54
N ALA A 722 -17.40 -1.87 20.85
CA ALA A 722 -16.54 -2.87 21.48
C ALA A 722 -17.29 -3.63 22.57
N SER A 723 -17.50 -4.94 22.39
CA SER A 723 -18.08 -5.82 23.42
C SER A 723 -17.05 -6.75 24.03
N LYS A 724 -17.19 -7.03 25.32
CA LYS A 724 -16.47 -8.13 25.99
C LYS A 724 -17.44 -9.11 26.63
N ASN A 725 -17.16 -10.40 26.46
CA ASN A 725 -17.90 -11.53 27.03
C ASN A 725 -17.18 -12.15 28.23
N PRO A 726 -17.35 -11.57 29.44
CA PRO A 726 -16.69 -12.07 30.65
C PRO A 726 -17.13 -13.48 31.02
N THR A 727 -18.35 -13.91 30.66
CA THR A 727 -18.86 -15.24 31.00
C THR A 727 -18.13 -16.30 30.17
N ALA A 728 -18.05 -16.11 28.85
CA ALA A 728 -17.29 -17.02 27.98
C ALA A 728 -15.80 -17.00 28.35
N ALA A 729 -15.23 -15.82 28.61
CA ALA A 729 -13.84 -15.70 29.03
C ALA A 729 -13.57 -16.39 30.38
N GLU A 730 -14.50 -16.35 31.34
CA GLU A 730 -14.38 -17.05 32.61
C GLU A 730 -14.47 -18.58 32.41
N GLU A 731 -15.39 -19.05 31.59
CA GLU A 731 -15.54 -20.48 31.26
C GLU A 731 -14.32 -21.06 30.56
N ALA A 732 -13.65 -20.27 29.72
CA ALA A 732 -12.44 -20.65 29.00
C ALA A 732 -11.12 -20.35 29.74
N GLY A 733 -11.20 -19.86 30.98
CA GLY A 733 -10.01 -19.52 31.78
C GLY A 733 -9.23 -18.29 31.30
N VAL A 734 -9.78 -17.52 30.36
CA VAL A 734 -9.20 -16.31 29.76
C VAL A 734 -9.37 -15.08 30.65
N LEU A 735 -10.49 -14.98 31.38
CA LEU A 735 -10.81 -13.79 32.18
C LEU A 735 -9.73 -13.52 33.26
N PRO A 736 -9.06 -12.35 33.25
CA PRO A 736 -8.09 -11.99 34.27
C PRO A 736 -8.77 -11.64 35.60
N PRO A 737 -8.03 -11.66 36.73
CA PRO A 737 -8.53 -11.09 37.98
C PRO A 737 -8.87 -9.60 37.79
N ALA A 738 -9.88 -9.13 38.51
CA ALA A 738 -10.31 -7.73 38.43
C ALA A 738 -9.13 -6.75 38.63
N GLU A 739 -9.07 -5.72 37.78
CA GLU A 739 -8.05 -4.67 37.72
C GLU A 739 -6.62 -5.18 37.40
N GLN A 740 -6.51 -6.39 36.84
CA GLN A 740 -5.25 -6.97 36.38
C GLN A 740 -5.36 -7.35 34.90
N ALA A 741 -4.20 -7.51 34.28
CA ALA A 741 -4.04 -8.17 33.00
C ALA A 741 -3.61 -9.63 33.22
N ARG A 742 -3.92 -10.49 32.24
CA ARG A 742 -3.40 -11.86 32.15
C ARG A 742 -2.56 -12.01 30.90
N LEU A 743 -1.33 -12.50 31.04
CA LEU A 743 -0.48 -12.90 29.91
C LEU A 743 -0.46 -14.43 29.83
N PHE A 744 -0.79 -14.99 28.67
CA PHE A 744 -0.54 -16.38 28.32
C PHE A 744 0.79 -16.47 27.59
N LEU A 745 1.72 -17.30 28.09
CA LEU A 745 3.03 -17.50 27.49
C LEU A 745 2.98 -18.72 26.58
N ILE A 746 3.21 -18.52 25.29
CA ILE A 746 3.06 -19.55 24.26
C ILE A 746 4.40 -19.76 23.57
N ASN A 747 4.94 -20.97 23.65
CA ASN A 747 6.20 -21.32 22.99
C ASN A 747 5.94 -21.83 21.57
N PHE A 748 6.19 -20.96 20.58
CA PHE A 748 6.12 -21.25 19.15
C PHE A 748 7.45 -21.72 18.56
N SER A 749 8.53 -21.77 19.36
CA SER A 749 9.83 -22.23 18.90
C SER A 749 9.94 -23.76 18.83
N GLU A 750 10.93 -24.25 18.08
CA GLU A 750 11.29 -25.67 18.04
C GLU A 750 12.13 -26.12 19.27
N GLU A 751 12.37 -25.24 20.23
CA GLU A 751 13.20 -25.48 21.42
C GLU A 751 12.46 -25.15 22.73
N GLU A 752 12.98 -25.62 23.87
CA GLU A 752 12.46 -25.23 25.18
C GLU A 752 12.93 -23.80 25.50
N LEU A 753 12.03 -22.97 26.05
CA LEU A 753 12.32 -21.58 26.40
C LEU A 753 12.32 -21.40 27.91
N THR A 754 13.28 -20.63 28.42
CA THR A 754 13.20 -20.06 29.77
C THR A 754 12.88 -18.58 29.61
N VAL A 755 11.68 -18.19 30.04
CA VAL A 755 11.09 -16.86 29.84
C VAL A 755 11.00 -16.14 31.17
N THR A 756 11.43 -14.89 31.22
CA THR A 756 11.32 -14.02 32.38
C THR A 756 10.39 -12.84 32.07
N VAL A 757 9.32 -12.72 32.85
CA VAL A 757 8.39 -11.57 32.82
C VAL A 757 8.18 -11.10 34.25
N ASN A 758 8.30 -9.79 34.50
CA ASN A 758 8.10 -9.20 35.83
C ASN A 758 8.92 -9.90 36.95
N ASP A 759 10.21 -10.16 36.67
CA ASP A 759 11.14 -10.90 37.54
C ASP A 759 10.72 -12.36 37.88
N GLN A 760 9.75 -12.92 37.14
CA GLN A 760 9.31 -14.31 37.28
C GLN A 760 9.76 -15.14 36.09
N GLU A 761 10.38 -16.29 36.38
CA GLU A 761 10.94 -17.21 35.38
C GLU A 761 9.99 -18.39 35.13
N PHE A 762 9.77 -18.72 33.86
CA PHE A 762 8.89 -19.76 33.35
C PHE A 762 9.66 -20.66 32.37
N ASP A 763 9.66 -21.96 32.62
CA ASP A 763 10.18 -22.95 31.67
C ASP A 763 9.03 -23.44 30.76
N LEU A 764 9.12 -23.13 29.47
CA LEU A 764 8.13 -23.49 28.47
C LEU A 764 8.67 -24.63 27.59
N ALA A 765 8.01 -25.77 27.64
CA ALA A 765 8.27 -26.86 26.70
C ALA A 765 7.92 -26.43 25.25
N VAL A 766 8.48 -27.12 24.26
CA VAL A 766 8.11 -26.93 22.85
C VAL A 766 6.60 -27.08 22.69
N GLY A 767 5.95 -26.08 22.10
CA GLY A 767 4.50 -26.04 21.90
C GLY A 767 3.66 -25.76 23.16
N ALA A 768 4.28 -25.37 24.28
CA ALA A 768 3.56 -24.99 25.49
C ALA A 768 2.59 -23.84 25.19
N GLY A 769 1.33 -23.99 25.61
CA GLY A 769 0.28 -22.98 25.42
C GLY A 769 -0.41 -22.96 24.05
N MET A 770 -0.05 -23.86 23.12
CA MET A 770 -0.67 -23.92 21.78
C MET A 770 -2.02 -24.67 21.75
N ASP A 771 -2.27 -25.55 22.73
CA ASP A 771 -3.45 -26.43 22.71
C ASP A 771 -4.73 -25.75 23.24
N SER A 772 -4.63 -24.97 24.32
CA SER A 772 -5.76 -24.32 24.99
C SER A 772 -5.29 -23.29 26.03
N PRO A 773 -6.04 -22.18 26.25
CA PRO A 773 -5.73 -21.21 27.31
C PRO A 773 -5.67 -21.82 28.72
N ASP A 774 -6.48 -22.85 28.99
CA ASP A 774 -6.54 -23.52 30.30
C ASP A 774 -5.24 -24.22 30.71
N THR A 775 -4.46 -24.66 29.72
CA THR A 775 -3.20 -25.38 29.92
C THR A 775 -1.98 -24.51 29.64
N ALA A 776 -2.19 -23.31 29.10
CA ALA A 776 -1.14 -22.34 28.82
C ALA A 776 -0.57 -21.76 30.12
N PRO A 777 0.77 -21.78 30.29
CA PRO A 777 1.43 -21.02 31.34
C PRO A 777 0.99 -19.56 31.28
N ASN A 778 0.56 -19.00 32.40
CA ASN A 778 0.05 -17.64 32.43
C ASN A 778 0.53 -16.87 33.67
N LEU A 779 0.49 -15.55 33.55
CA LEU A 779 0.87 -14.60 34.57
C LEU A 779 -0.20 -13.52 34.69
N ASP A 780 -0.72 -13.33 35.90
CA ASP A 780 -1.57 -12.19 36.23
C ASP A 780 -0.70 -11.05 36.79
N LEU A 781 -0.91 -9.83 36.30
CA LEU A 781 -0.14 -8.65 36.65
C LEU A 781 -0.99 -7.38 36.62
N PRO A 782 -0.63 -6.32 37.36
CA PRO A 782 -1.25 -5.01 37.19
C PRO A 782 -1.13 -4.47 35.75
N PRO A 783 -1.94 -3.47 35.37
CA PRO A 783 -1.75 -2.75 34.11
C PRO A 783 -0.41 -2.02 34.08
N GLY A 784 0.22 -1.97 32.92
CA GLY A 784 1.49 -1.27 32.69
C GLY A 784 2.35 -1.90 31.61
N SER A 785 3.57 -1.39 31.47
CA SER A 785 4.57 -1.91 30.53
C SER A 785 5.49 -2.92 31.22
N TYR A 786 5.71 -4.05 30.57
CA TYR A 786 6.47 -5.18 31.08
C TYR A 786 7.49 -5.65 30.06
N THR A 787 8.74 -5.81 30.51
CA THR A 787 9.78 -6.46 29.71
C THR A 787 9.63 -7.98 29.80
N VAL A 788 9.58 -8.62 28.63
CA VAL A 788 9.57 -10.07 28.44
C VAL A 788 10.91 -10.44 27.85
N SER A 789 11.67 -11.28 28.55
CA SER A 789 13.00 -11.71 28.10
C SER A 789 13.11 -13.22 28.11
N PHE A 790 13.76 -13.82 27.11
CA PHE A 790 13.90 -15.27 27.04
C PHE A 790 15.12 -15.69 26.23
N THR A 791 15.54 -16.95 26.36
CA THR A 791 16.67 -17.50 25.60
C THR A 791 16.21 -18.63 24.70
N VAL A 792 16.60 -18.55 23.42
CA VAL A 792 16.27 -19.50 22.35
C VAL A 792 17.50 -19.69 21.46
N GLY A 793 17.90 -20.93 21.14
CA GLY A 793 19.10 -21.18 20.31
C GLY A 793 20.43 -20.63 20.86
N GLY A 794 20.49 -20.29 22.16
CA GLY A 794 21.63 -19.62 22.79
C GLY A 794 21.68 -18.09 22.59
N GLN A 795 20.67 -17.50 21.97
CA GLN A 795 20.46 -16.06 21.86
C GLN A 795 19.48 -15.58 22.92
N SER A 796 19.80 -14.47 23.60
CA SER A 796 18.88 -13.82 24.54
C SER A 796 18.10 -12.72 23.82
N LEU A 797 16.78 -12.83 23.84
CA LEU A 797 15.81 -11.88 23.27
C LEU A 797 15.08 -11.15 24.39
N SER A 798 14.66 -9.92 24.11
CA SER A 798 13.90 -9.10 25.05
C SER A 798 13.02 -8.10 24.31
N ASP A 799 11.72 -8.08 24.63
CA ASP A 799 10.73 -7.15 24.10
C ASP A 799 9.89 -6.54 25.22
N SER A 800 9.14 -5.49 24.92
CA SER A 800 8.21 -4.83 25.84
C SER A 800 6.77 -5.09 25.40
N VAL A 801 5.91 -5.46 26.35
CA VAL A 801 4.46 -5.52 26.17
C VAL A 801 3.78 -4.54 27.10
N GLU A 802 2.79 -3.80 26.59
CA GLU A 802 1.92 -2.97 27.41
C GLU A 802 0.57 -3.67 27.57
N VAL A 803 0.04 -3.66 28.80
CA VAL A 803 -1.24 -4.30 29.10
C VAL A 803 -2.11 -3.38 29.96
N GLY A 804 -3.40 -3.33 29.63
CA GLY A 804 -4.43 -2.55 30.31
C GLY A 804 -5.18 -3.33 31.41
N PRO A 805 -6.05 -2.66 32.18
CA PRO A 805 -6.88 -3.31 33.20
C PRO A 805 -7.95 -4.20 32.58
N ASN A 806 -8.12 -5.40 33.16
CA ASN A 806 -9.12 -6.39 32.74
C ASN A 806 -8.91 -6.85 31.29
N GLU A 807 -7.66 -7.01 30.88
CA GLU A 807 -7.27 -7.53 29.57
C GLU A 807 -6.57 -8.87 29.67
N ALA A 808 -6.73 -9.72 28.65
CA ALA A 808 -5.92 -10.92 28.50
C ALA A 808 -5.19 -10.91 27.16
N TRP A 809 -3.93 -11.35 27.17
CA TRP A 809 -3.05 -11.33 26.01
C TRP A 809 -2.34 -12.68 25.85
N GLY A 810 -2.22 -13.16 24.62
CA GLY A 810 -1.34 -14.24 24.23
C GLY A 810 0.00 -13.69 23.77
N LEU A 811 1.09 -14.13 24.40
CA LEU A 811 2.47 -13.82 24.00
C LEU A 811 3.06 -15.03 23.29
N MET A 812 3.17 -14.94 21.97
CA MET A 812 3.81 -15.96 21.15
C MET A 812 5.30 -15.70 21.13
N LEU A 813 6.09 -16.71 21.52
CA LEU A 813 7.53 -16.62 21.75
C LEU A 813 8.27 -17.56 20.81
N ASP A 814 9.18 -17.02 20.01
CA ASP A 814 9.98 -17.77 19.05
C ASP A 814 11.40 -17.19 18.88
N ALA A 815 12.16 -17.66 17.88
CA ALA A 815 13.51 -17.18 17.60
C ALA A 815 13.59 -15.71 17.12
N GLU A 816 12.44 -15.09 16.81
CA GLU A 816 12.32 -13.76 16.23
C GLU A 816 11.84 -12.70 17.24
N GLY A 817 11.25 -13.09 18.37
CA GLY A 817 10.88 -12.18 19.46
C GLY A 817 9.56 -12.53 20.15
N VAL A 818 8.88 -11.50 20.69
CA VAL A 818 7.55 -11.61 21.29
C VAL A 818 6.50 -11.03 20.35
N LEU A 819 5.48 -11.82 20.00
CA LEU A 819 4.29 -11.33 19.28
C LEU A 819 3.08 -11.32 20.23
N PRO A 820 2.60 -10.13 20.66
CA PRO A 820 1.43 -10.01 21.52
C PRO A 820 0.12 -10.04 20.71
N LEU A 821 -0.90 -10.75 21.21
CA LEU A 821 -2.25 -10.79 20.67
C LEU A 821 -3.27 -10.58 21.80
N GLN A 822 -4.16 -9.61 21.68
CA GLN A 822 -5.20 -9.38 22.68
C GLN A 822 -6.33 -10.42 22.51
N VAL A 823 -6.62 -11.15 23.58
CA VAL A 823 -7.60 -12.25 23.61
C VAL A 823 -8.87 -11.84 24.36
N TYR A 824 -8.79 -10.84 25.26
CA TYR A 824 -9.94 -10.31 26.01
C TYR A 824 -9.75 -8.84 26.40
#